data_AF-A0A1G7W6Z3-F1
#
_entry.id   AF-A0A1G7W6Z3-F1
#
_cell.length_a   1.000
_cell.length_b   1.000
_cell.length_c   1.000
_cell.angle_alpha   90.00
_cell.angle_beta   90.00
_cell.angle_gamma   90.00
#
_symmetry.space_group_name_H-M   'P 1'
#
loop_
_entity.id
_entity.type
_entity.pdbx_description
1 polymer ?
#
loop_
_entity_poly.entity_id
_entity_poly.type
_entity_poly.pdbx_seq_one_letter_code
_entity_poly.pdbx_strand_id
1 'polypeptide(L)'
;MKRVLVVLVALLALQTQAQTHDWENPAVLGINKLPYHATLQLPSKQKECKEIISLDGQWLFHWSRKPEERPADFYKEDYDVSQWKKISVPGNWQLQGYGTPIYVNMSYPFAKDRPSVTSEPPKDWTAYENRNPVGSYVTFVDVTKDMLSKNLILHFGGVHSAMYLWVNGQKVGYSQNSMSPAEFDVTKYMRAGKNKIAVEVYRWSDGSYLECQDMWRLSGIFRSVQLWVRPLVHIADYKIEAIPNADYSQFTVNAKITVCNTGKKTAKDLLVQLQMACPELYGVNVDPNHRNIANHCISKLHAGDTTVVELTYHYDTPPRLWTAEKPWLYPFTLQLLGMKDSKNNEEFAYHFGVKKIEIVGEVFKINGKNVKLRGVNRHDHHPKTGRYVDNATYETDIRLMKQANVNFLRTSHYPDREYLYELCDKWGIYVMDEANHETHGYGYANKVMGEDLSFQKAHVDRAESLVKRDFNHPCVILWSLGNEGAQGPNIEAMYHKVKQLDTTRPAFYDSDRRYSDIWDDSYLYPDELKKNAQTVNDKPFMMREYAHAMGNSCGNLQEYWDVIYSDSSICGAAIWDWVDQGIEKDGTYLYGGDFGDKPNDGQFCLNGLLAPDRTPHPHYYEVQKVYQPLQFLREPDGTIRIVNRDSFTTVDEYDITYDTLRYDSEVVLNVSAHQKEDKPWAKKGFTIAREQFVLQAWNWKNKAEVATHLHHKEKQETKLFTISGNSLTSWIVDGHEVLQAPLEPYFWKPENDNQSAAGFARRTAIWKEVKDVKVNYTIINEHSILVEVDYQPAAQDRPVMPKFGMRMRLPANYTAITYYGRGPWENYPDRKRSAFLGKYQMPLSAYETDYLHPQDNGNRCDIRWFEISSAPAAVGSPAARTLRIEGCQPLCIRAWDYGEEDLEGVHHPSDIQHGRFVNLNIDANIHGVGGTDTWGKRTLPQYTIDGNQPHHYSFILSFQ
;
A
#
# COMPACT_ATOMS: atom_id res chain seq x y z
N MET A 1 1.80 36.97 -65.24
CA MET A 1 0.75 36.49 -64.31
C MET A 1 1.01 35.12 -63.68
N LYS A 2 1.71 34.17 -64.32
CA LYS A 2 1.96 32.82 -63.74
C LYS A 2 2.98 32.73 -62.59
N ARG A 3 3.86 33.72 -62.39
CA ARG A 3 4.85 33.72 -61.28
C ARG A 3 4.33 34.33 -59.96
N VAL A 4 3.26 35.12 -60.00
CA VAL A 4 2.65 35.72 -58.80
C VAL A 4 1.68 34.74 -58.12
N LEU A 5 1.04 33.86 -58.89
CA LEU A 5 0.10 32.85 -58.36
C LEU A 5 0.81 31.71 -57.59
N VAL A 6 2.02 31.32 -57.99
CA VAL A 6 2.79 30.25 -57.32
C VAL A 6 3.38 30.71 -55.99
N VAL A 7 3.73 32.00 -55.86
CA VAL A 7 4.21 32.57 -54.60
C VAL A 7 3.05 32.79 -53.62
N LEU A 8 1.85 33.15 -54.09
CA LEU A 8 0.66 33.25 -53.24
C LEU A 8 0.16 31.89 -52.75
N VAL A 9 0.22 30.83 -53.56
CA VAL A 9 -0.16 29.47 -53.13
C VAL A 9 0.89 28.86 -52.17
N ALA A 10 2.18 29.19 -52.34
CA ALA A 10 3.22 28.77 -51.37
C ALA A 10 3.14 29.56 -50.04
N LEU A 11 2.71 30.82 -50.05
CA LEU A 11 2.45 31.60 -48.82
C LEU A 11 1.13 31.22 -48.12
N LEU A 12 0.14 30.73 -48.86
CA LEU A 12 -1.12 30.20 -48.30
C LEU A 12 -0.97 28.75 -47.79
N ALA A 13 -0.01 27.98 -48.29
CA ALA A 13 0.29 26.63 -47.79
C ALA A 13 1.11 26.61 -46.48
N LEU A 14 1.59 27.77 -46.01
CA LEU A 14 2.32 27.94 -44.75
C LEU A 14 1.41 28.38 -43.57
N GLN A 15 0.08 28.42 -43.76
CA GLN A 15 -0.86 28.85 -42.73
C GLN A 15 -2.07 27.90 -42.59
N THR A 16 -1.84 26.61 -42.31
CA THR A 16 -2.82 25.73 -41.65
C THR A 16 -2.15 24.48 -41.03
N GLN A 17 -0.95 24.60 -40.49
CA GLN A 17 -0.54 23.63 -39.47
C GLN A 17 -1.19 24.11 -38.18
N ALA A 18 -2.31 23.47 -37.78
CA ALA A 18 -2.95 23.75 -36.50
C ALA A 18 -1.86 23.70 -35.42
N GLN A 19 -1.75 24.78 -34.64
CA GLN A 19 -0.77 24.83 -33.56
C GLN A 19 -1.09 23.71 -32.57
N THR A 20 -0.24 22.69 -32.50
CA THR A 20 -0.38 21.58 -31.54
C THR A 20 -0.29 22.15 -30.12
N HIS A 21 -1.27 21.81 -29.28
CA HIS A 21 -1.26 22.25 -27.88
C HIS A 21 -0.05 21.70 -27.13
N ASP A 22 0.46 22.42 -26.13
CA ASP A 22 1.63 21.96 -25.36
C ASP A 22 1.36 20.63 -24.62
N TRP A 23 0.09 20.34 -24.28
CA TRP A 23 -0.35 19.11 -23.64
C TRP A 23 -0.58 17.92 -24.59
N GLU A 24 -0.27 18.07 -25.89
CA GLU A 24 -0.17 16.97 -26.87
C GLU A 24 1.18 17.03 -27.62
N ASN A 25 2.23 17.50 -26.93
CA ASN A 25 3.54 17.71 -27.53
C ASN A 25 4.66 17.21 -26.58
N PRO A 26 5.17 15.98 -26.77
CA PRO A 26 6.17 15.38 -25.87
C PRO A 26 7.52 16.11 -25.83
N ALA A 27 7.75 17.10 -26.72
CA ALA A 27 8.91 17.98 -26.65
C ALA A 27 8.78 19.08 -25.56
N VAL A 28 7.55 19.37 -25.09
CA VAL A 28 7.23 20.47 -24.16
C VAL A 28 6.79 19.92 -22.80
N LEU A 29 7.75 19.61 -21.95
CA LEU A 29 7.47 19.13 -20.58
C LEU A 29 7.17 20.27 -19.60
N GLY A 30 7.62 21.48 -19.94
CA GLY A 30 7.39 22.69 -19.17
C GLY A 30 7.88 23.94 -19.89
N ILE A 31 7.28 25.08 -19.56
CA ILE A 31 7.64 26.41 -20.06
C ILE A 31 7.92 27.28 -18.85
N ASN A 32 9.12 27.85 -18.75
CA ASN A 32 9.59 28.65 -17.61
C ASN A 32 9.55 27.93 -16.24
N LYS A 33 9.47 26.60 -16.24
CA LYS A 33 9.61 25.77 -15.04
C LYS A 33 11.06 25.86 -14.54
N LEU A 34 11.25 26.10 -13.25
CA LEU A 34 12.58 26.08 -12.62
C LEU A 34 13.14 24.64 -12.60
N PRO A 35 14.47 24.47 -12.60
CA PRO A 35 15.09 23.15 -12.46
C PRO A 35 14.69 22.44 -11.17
N TYR A 36 14.56 21.11 -11.21
CA TYR A 36 14.40 20.31 -9.99
C TYR A 36 15.60 20.48 -9.05
N HIS A 37 15.33 20.44 -7.75
CA HIS A 37 16.29 20.52 -6.67
C HIS A 37 15.81 19.67 -5.48
N ALA A 38 16.68 19.51 -4.48
CA ALA A 38 16.37 18.83 -3.22
C ALA A 38 15.16 19.42 -2.52
N THR A 39 14.43 18.63 -1.75
CA THR A 39 13.57 19.19 -0.69
C THR A 39 14.43 20.04 0.27
N LEU A 40 14.29 21.37 0.19
CA LEU A 40 15.24 22.28 0.86
C LEU A 40 15.08 22.30 2.38
N GLN A 41 13.86 22.14 2.88
CA GLN A 41 13.48 22.20 4.29
C GLN A 41 12.69 20.97 4.66
N LEU A 42 12.90 20.43 5.87
CA LEU A 42 12.07 19.33 6.37
C LEU A 42 10.59 19.70 6.29
N PRO A 43 9.73 18.86 5.68
CA PRO A 43 8.31 19.12 5.55
C PRO A 43 7.62 19.49 6.87
N SER A 44 7.98 18.86 7.99
CA SER A 44 7.46 19.18 9.32
C SER A 44 7.80 20.59 9.81
N LYS A 45 8.87 21.19 9.29
CA LYS A 45 9.36 22.53 9.63
C LYS A 45 8.89 23.63 8.69
N GLN A 46 8.29 23.29 7.54
CA GLN A 46 7.84 24.29 6.57
C GLN A 46 6.84 25.30 7.13
N LYS A 47 5.93 24.87 8.03
CA LYS A 47 4.94 25.77 8.65
C LYS A 47 5.57 26.83 9.57
N GLU A 48 6.80 26.63 10.02
CA GLU A 48 7.54 27.58 10.88
C GLU A 48 8.24 28.67 10.04
N CYS A 49 8.40 28.46 8.73
CA CYS A 49 9.07 29.38 7.81
C CYS A 49 8.16 30.54 7.42
N LYS A 50 8.50 31.76 7.82
CA LYS A 50 7.71 32.98 7.52
C LYS A 50 7.81 33.40 6.05
N GLU A 51 8.85 32.92 5.37
CA GLU A 51 9.16 33.12 3.97
C GLU A 51 8.31 32.23 3.06
N ILE A 52 7.59 31.25 3.62
CA ILE A 52 6.67 30.37 2.89
C ILE A 52 5.24 30.79 3.22
N ILE A 53 4.55 31.34 2.23
CA ILE A 53 3.12 31.68 2.34
C ILE A 53 2.32 30.54 1.72
N SER A 54 1.53 29.83 2.54
CA SER A 54 0.62 28.82 2.02
C SER A 54 -0.49 29.47 1.18
N LEU A 55 -0.77 28.86 0.03
CA LEU A 55 -1.92 29.15 -0.81
C LEU A 55 -2.95 28.02 -0.77
N ASP A 56 -2.79 27.05 0.12
CA ASP A 56 -3.81 26.03 0.39
C ASP A 56 -5.08 26.68 0.96
N GLY A 57 -6.23 26.11 0.64
CA GLY A 57 -7.54 26.58 1.08
C GLY A 57 -8.56 26.60 -0.06
N GLN A 58 -9.47 27.58 0.00
CA GLN A 58 -10.58 27.68 -0.95
C GLN A 58 -10.21 28.56 -2.14
N TRP A 59 -10.21 27.97 -3.34
CA TRP A 59 -9.98 28.66 -4.61
C TRP A 59 -11.29 28.80 -5.37
N LEU A 60 -11.45 29.87 -6.15
CA LEU A 60 -12.55 30.00 -7.09
C LEU A 60 -12.33 29.02 -8.24
N PHE A 61 -13.38 28.33 -8.66
CA PHE A 61 -13.27 27.19 -9.55
C PHE A 61 -14.39 27.12 -10.58
N HIS A 62 -14.00 26.79 -11.81
CA HIS A 62 -14.89 26.44 -12.90
C HIS A 62 -14.42 25.14 -13.55
N TRP A 63 -15.36 24.23 -13.82
CA TRP A 63 -15.09 22.95 -14.47
C TRP A 63 -15.76 22.88 -15.83
N SER A 64 -15.02 22.42 -16.84
CA SER A 64 -15.50 22.25 -18.21
C SER A 64 -15.27 20.83 -18.68
N ARG A 65 -16.20 20.26 -19.45
CA ARG A 65 -16.11 18.85 -19.91
C ARG A 65 -15.02 18.65 -20.95
N LYS A 66 -14.79 19.70 -21.74
CA LYS A 66 -13.86 19.72 -22.86
C LYS A 66 -13.06 21.01 -22.88
N PRO A 67 -11.86 21.04 -23.48
CA PRO A 67 -11.04 22.24 -23.55
C PRO A 67 -11.76 23.43 -24.18
N GLU A 68 -12.61 23.22 -25.18
CA GLU A 68 -13.28 24.29 -25.95
C GLU A 68 -14.38 24.99 -25.13
N GLU A 69 -14.87 24.34 -24.08
CA GLU A 69 -15.90 24.85 -23.17
C GLU A 69 -15.33 25.65 -21.99
N ARG A 70 -14.00 25.73 -21.86
CA ARG A 70 -13.36 26.43 -20.75
C ARG A 70 -13.52 27.95 -20.90
N PRO A 71 -13.58 28.71 -19.80
CA PRO A 71 -13.61 30.16 -19.85
C PRO A 71 -12.24 30.69 -20.29
N ALA A 72 -11.98 30.74 -21.60
CA ALA A 72 -10.64 30.93 -22.17
C ALA A 72 -9.91 32.19 -21.67
N ASP A 73 -10.64 33.22 -21.26
CA ASP A 73 -10.11 34.52 -20.81
C ASP A 73 -10.08 34.68 -19.28
N PHE A 74 -10.38 33.63 -18.50
CA PHE A 74 -10.50 33.71 -17.03
C PHE A 74 -9.24 34.23 -16.31
N TYR A 75 -8.09 34.09 -16.96
CA TYR A 75 -6.79 34.54 -16.46
C TYR A 75 -6.65 36.07 -16.48
N LYS A 76 -7.40 36.79 -17.32
CA LYS A 76 -7.36 38.26 -17.42
C LYS A 76 -7.73 38.89 -16.08
N GLU A 77 -7.12 40.03 -15.76
CA GLU A 77 -7.27 40.67 -14.45
C GLU A 77 -8.71 41.10 -14.15
N ASP A 78 -9.41 41.60 -15.16
CA ASP A 78 -10.76 42.15 -15.13
C ASP A 78 -11.86 41.11 -15.36
N TYR A 79 -11.50 39.84 -15.63
CA TYR A 79 -12.47 38.76 -15.77
C TYR A 79 -13.18 38.49 -14.44
N ASP A 80 -14.51 38.63 -14.43
CA ASP A 80 -15.34 38.44 -13.24
C ASP A 80 -15.49 36.95 -12.91
N VAL A 81 -15.01 36.58 -11.71
CA VAL A 81 -15.10 35.24 -11.13
C VAL A 81 -15.99 35.22 -9.89
N SER A 82 -16.73 36.30 -9.61
CA SER A 82 -17.54 36.46 -8.39
C SER A 82 -18.63 35.39 -8.24
N GLN A 83 -19.13 34.86 -9.36
CA GLN A 83 -20.16 33.81 -9.39
C GLN A 83 -19.59 32.40 -9.41
N TRP A 84 -18.26 32.24 -9.42
CA TRP A 84 -17.65 30.91 -9.43
C TRP A 84 -17.82 30.21 -8.08
N LYS A 85 -17.99 28.89 -8.13
CA LYS A 85 -17.98 28.06 -6.93
C LYS A 85 -16.59 28.04 -6.33
N LYS A 86 -16.49 27.59 -5.08
CA LYS A 86 -15.20 27.34 -4.43
C LYS A 86 -14.86 25.86 -4.47
N ILE A 87 -13.56 25.55 -4.52
CA ILE A 87 -12.99 24.21 -4.41
C ILE A 87 -11.86 24.24 -3.39
N SER A 88 -11.66 23.13 -2.68
CA SER A 88 -10.53 22.94 -1.77
C SER A 88 -9.28 22.57 -2.57
N VAL A 89 -8.18 23.25 -2.25
CA VAL A 89 -6.83 22.98 -2.74
C VAL A 89 -5.93 22.79 -1.51
N PRO A 90 -5.17 21.68 -1.41
CA PRO A 90 -5.14 20.54 -2.33
C PRO A 90 -6.43 19.69 -2.30
N GLY A 91 -6.69 19.00 -3.41
CA GLY A 91 -7.73 17.97 -3.50
C GLY A 91 -8.09 17.62 -4.95
N ASN A 92 -8.52 16.38 -5.18
CA ASN A 92 -9.02 15.96 -6.49
C ASN A 92 -10.44 16.48 -6.73
N TRP A 93 -10.72 17.02 -7.93
CA TRP A 93 -12.04 17.63 -8.18
C TRP A 93 -13.18 16.59 -8.24
N GLN A 94 -12.86 15.34 -8.59
CA GLN A 94 -13.83 14.23 -8.66
C GLN A 94 -14.49 13.96 -7.31
N LEU A 95 -13.72 14.08 -6.23
CA LEU A 95 -14.19 13.90 -4.86
C LEU A 95 -14.79 15.18 -4.26
N GLN A 96 -14.88 16.23 -5.07
CA GLN A 96 -15.49 17.51 -4.72
C GLN A 96 -16.72 17.81 -5.60
N GLY A 97 -17.25 16.79 -6.29
CA GLY A 97 -18.51 16.85 -7.03
C GLY A 97 -18.39 17.24 -8.51
N TYR A 98 -17.19 17.19 -9.10
CA TYR A 98 -16.98 17.55 -10.51
C TYR A 98 -16.48 16.36 -11.34
N GLY A 99 -17.04 16.14 -12.53
CA GLY A 99 -16.65 15.02 -13.38
C GLY A 99 -16.87 13.65 -12.73
N THR A 100 -16.11 12.65 -13.17
CA THR A 100 -16.28 11.24 -12.77
C THR A 100 -14.91 10.63 -12.45
N PRO A 101 -14.70 10.05 -11.26
CA PRO A 101 -13.52 9.21 -11.00
C PRO A 101 -13.62 7.95 -11.88
N ILE A 102 -12.50 7.50 -12.44
CA ILE A 102 -12.47 6.33 -13.34
C ILE A 102 -11.44 5.38 -12.77
N TYR A 103 -11.81 4.14 -12.48
CA TYR A 103 -10.85 3.11 -12.06
C TYR A 103 -10.61 2.13 -13.20
N VAL A 104 -9.38 2.08 -13.69
CA VAL A 104 -8.93 1.14 -14.72
C VAL A 104 -7.51 0.71 -14.41
N ASN A 105 -7.24 -0.58 -14.59
CA ASN A 105 -5.94 -1.20 -14.40
C ASN A 105 -5.02 -0.87 -15.58
N MET A 106 -4.99 -1.72 -16.63
CA MET A 106 -4.02 -1.57 -17.71
C MET A 106 -4.43 -0.58 -18.80
N SER A 107 -5.73 -0.32 -18.97
CA SER A 107 -6.24 0.45 -20.11
C SER A 107 -6.17 1.97 -19.89
N TYR A 108 -5.92 2.73 -20.95
CA TYR A 108 -6.14 4.19 -20.91
C TYR A 108 -7.65 4.49 -20.97
N PRO A 109 -8.17 5.41 -20.13
CA PRO A 109 -9.59 5.79 -20.15
C PRO A 109 -9.93 6.77 -21.30
N PHE A 110 -9.03 6.95 -22.26
CA PHE A 110 -9.16 7.79 -23.45
C PHE A 110 -8.59 7.05 -24.68
N ALA A 111 -8.84 7.55 -25.88
CA ALA A 111 -8.38 6.90 -27.11
C ALA A 111 -6.84 6.82 -27.15
N LYS A 112 -6.30 5.61 -27.32
CA LYS A 112 -4.86 5.36 -27.41
C LYS A 112 -4.34 5.76 -28.79
N ASP A 113 -4.01 7.05 -28.96
CA ASP A 113 -3.58 7.69 -30.21
C ASP A 113 -2.49 8.75 -29.96
N ARG A 114 -1.36 8.30 -29.41
CA ARG A 114 -0.26 9.16 -28.98
C ARG A 114 0.30 10.04 -30.12
N PRO A 115 0.68 11.31 -29.85
CA PRO A 115 0.64 11.98 -28.55
C PRO A 115 -0.73 12.58 -28.20
N SER A 116 -1.75 12.43 -29.05
CA SER A 116 -3.07 12.99 -28.79
C SER A 116 -3.74 12.31 -27.60
N VAL A 117 -4.46 13.11 -26.82
CA VAL A 117 -5.36 12.65 -25.74
C VAL A 117 -6.80 13.10 -26.00
N THR A 118 -7.06 13.70 -27.16
CA THR A 118 -8.38 14.20 -27.57
C THR A 118 -8.98 13.47 -28.78
N SER A 119 -8.31 12.44 -29.29
CA SER A 119 -8.89 11.52 -30.27
C SER A 119 -10.18 10.88 -29.72
N GLU A 120 -11.13 10.60 -30.62
CA GLU A 120 -12.44 10.08 -30.26
C GLU A 120 -12.36 8.63 -29.71
N PRO A 121 -12.74 8.38 -28.45
CA PRO A 121 -12.86 7.05 -27.87
C PRO A 121 -14.22 6.42 -28.21
N PRO A 122 -14.46 5.15 -27.86
CA PRO A 122 -15.78 4.53 -27.98
C PRO A 122 -16.90 5.35 -27.31
N LYS A 123 -18.09 5.33 -27.93
CA LYS A 123 -19.23 6.20 -27.57
C LYS A 123 -19.77 6.00 -26.15
N ASP A 124 -19.57 4.82 -25.59
CA ASP A 124 -20.02 4.45 -24.26
C ASP A 124 -18.99 4.75 -23.16
N TRP A 125 -17.80 5.24 -23.51
CA TRP A 125 -16.78 5.63 -22.54
C TRP A 125 -17.12 6.97 -21.89
N THR A 126 -16.75 7.12 -20.61
CA THR A 126 -16.88 8.39 -19.89
C THR A 126 -16.14 9.53 -20.60
N ALA A 127 -14.98 9.23 -21.18
CA ALA A 127 -14.20 10.19 -21.95
C ALA A 127 -14.85 10.60 -23.27
N TYR A 128 -15.89 9.90 -23.76
CA TYR A 128 -16.59 10.32 -24.99
C TYR A 128 -17.20 11.72 -24.83
N GLU A 129 -18.00 11.91 -23.78
CA GLU A 129 -18.62 13.19 -23.42
C GLU A 129 -17.63 14.13 -22.72
N ASN A 130 -16.82 13.56 -21.82
CA ASN A 130 -15.80 14.29 -21.05
C ASN A 130 -14.43 14.12 -21.73
N ARG A 131 -14.29 14.67 -22.95
CA ARG A 131 -13.13 14.44 -23.85
C ARG A 131 -11.78 14.71 -23.19
N ASN A 132 -11.61 15.89 -22.61
CA ASN A 132 -10.45 16.22 -21.79
C ASN A 132 -10.87 17.33 -20.81
N PRO A 133 -11.44 16.96 -19.64
CA PRO A 133 -11.95 17.94 -18.70
C PRO A 133 -10.90 18.93 -18.22
N VAL A 134 -11.32 20.18 -18.05
CA VAL A 134 -10.45 21.28 -17.63
C VAL A 134 -10.97 21.91 -16.35
N GLY A 135 -10.09 22.03 -15.36
CA GLY A 135 -10.32 22.80 -14.14
C GLY A 135 -9.65 24.17 -14.23
N SER A 136 -10.43 25.24 -14.22
CA SER A 136 -9.95 26.62 -14.14
C SER A 136 -10.00 27.09 -12.68
N TYR A 137 -8.83 27.36 -12.10
CA TYR A 137 -8.66 27.75 -10.71
C TYR A 137 -8.21 29.21 -10.61
N VAL A 138 -8.80 29.98 -9.68
CA VAL A 138 -8.36 31.35 -9.37
C VAL A 138 -8.23 31.52 -7.86
N THR A 139 -7.09 32.06 -7.44
CA THR A 139 -6.90 32.56 -6.07
C THR A 139 -6.25 33.94 -6.10
N PHE A 140 -6.14 34.54 -4.93
CA PHE A 140 -5.50 35.83 -4.75
C PHE A 140 -4.49 35.79 -3.61
N VAL A 141 -3.39 36.51 -3.79
CA VAL A 141 -2.37 36.68 -2.76
C VAL A 141 -2.01 38.16 -2.63
N ASP A 142 -1.89 38.63 -1.40
CA ASP A 142 -1.41 39.97 -1.11
C ASP A 142 0.12 39.97 -1.02
N VAL A 143 0.75 40.83 -1.80
CA VAL A 143 2.22 40.96 -1.87
C VAL A 143 2.61 42.33 -1.35
N THR A 144 3.52 42.38 -0.38
CA THR A 144 4.01 43.63 0.20
C THR A 144 5.11 44.25 -0.66
N LYS A 145 5.40 45.55 -0.46
CA LYS A 145 6.55 46.21 -1.13
C LYS A 145 7.89 45.57 -0.75
N ASP A 146 8.02 45.03 0.47
CA ASP A 146 9.21 44.32 0.92
C ASP A 146 9.42 43.03 0.13
N MET A 147 8.35 42.25 -0.06
CA MET A 147 8.37 41.03 -0.86
C MET A 147 8.81 41.27 -2.31
N LEU A 148 8.44 42.40 -2.93
CA LEU A 148 8.87 42.73 -4.29
C LEU A 148 10.37 43.04 -4.42
N SER A 149 11.08 43.24 -3.30
CA SER A 149 12.54 43.39 -3.30
C SER A 149 13.28 42.04 -3.24
N LYS A 150 12.52 40.95 -3.12
CA LYS A 150 12.97 39.56 -2.98
C LYS A 150 12.61 38.75 -4.23
N ASN A 151 13.04 37.50 -4.28
CA ASN A 151 12.65 36.53 -5.28
C ASN A 151 11.33 35.86 -4.87
N LEU A 152 10.33 35.87 -5.74
CA LEU A 152 9.01 35.30 -5.51
C LEU A 152 8.83 34.06 -6.39
N ILE A 153 8.71 32.89 -5.77
CA ILE A 153 8.57 31.61 -6.46
C ILE A 153 7.21 31.00 -6.10
N LEU A 154 6.39 30.66 -7.10
CA LEU A 154 5.22 29.82 -6.89
C LEU A 154 5.65 28.35 -6.96
N HIS A 155 5.36 27.61 -5.90
CA HIS A 155 5.61 26.18 -5.77
C HIS A 155 4.28 25.41 -5.78
N PHE A 156 4.14 24.46 -6.70
CA PHE A 156 3.04 23.50 -6.75
C PHE A 156 3.59 22.10 -6.44
N GLY A 157 3.19 21.50 -5.33
CA GLY A 157 3.71 20.18 -4.93
C GLY A 157 3.23 19.01 -5.79
N GLY A 158 2.16 19.19 -6.58
CA GLY A 158 1.59 18.14 -7.43
C GLY A 158 0.28 18.55 -8.08
N VAL A 159 0.23 18.47 -9.41
CA VAL A 159 -0.93 18.82 -10.23
C VAL A 159 -1.12 17.76 -11.30
N HIS A 160 -2.32 17.16 -11.36
CA HIS A 160 -2.60 16.08 -12.29
C HIS A 160 -3.56 16.53 -13.42
N SER A 161 -3.22 16.38 -14.71
CA SER A 161 -1.96 15.83 -15.27
C SER A 161 -1.01 16.91 -15.82
N ALA A 162 -1.56 18.06 -16.23
CA ALA A 162 -0.78 19.19 -16.75
C ALA A 162 -1.45 20.53 -16.42
N MET A 163 -0.65 21.61 -16.35
CA MET A 163 -1.16 22.94 -16.02
C MET A 163 -0.52 24.08 -16.81
N TYR A 164 -1.31 25.09 -17.12
CA TYR A 164 -0.82 26.44 -17.44
C TYR A 164 -0.99 27.38 -16.25
N LEU A 165 -0.09 28.34 -16.12
CA LEU A 165 -0.07 29.33 -15.05
C LEU A 165 -0.07 30.76 -15.59
N TRP A 166 -0.90 31.61 -15.00
CA TRP A 166 -0.90 33.06 -15.20
C TRP A 166 -0.89 33.79 -13.86
N VAL A 167 -0.23 34.96 -13.87
CA VAL A 167 -0.24 35.91 -12.76
C VAL A 167 -0.61 37.26 -13.33
N ASN A 168 -1.65 37.89 -12.77
CA ASN A 168 -2.12 39.21 -13.19
C ASN A 168 -2.32 39.32 -14.72
N GLY A 169 -3.05 38.37 -15.32
CA GLY A 169 -3.33 38.37 -16.76
C GLY A 169 -2.16 37.94 -17.66
N GLN A 170 -0.95 37.77 -17.12
CA GLN A 170 0.25 37.45 -17.91
C GLN A 170 0.59 35.96 -17.80
N LYS A 171 0.84 35.31 -18.95
CA LYS A 171 1.24 33.90 -18.99
C LYS A 171 2.63 33.73 -18.38
N VAL A 172 2.72 32.89 -17.36
CA VAL A 172 3.97 32.56 -16.66
C VAL A 172 4.58 31.31 -17.28
N GLY A 173 3.85 30.21 -17.36
CA GLY A 173 4.44 28.92 -17.73
C GLY A 173 3.47 27.77 -17.92
N TYR A 174 4.07 26.58 -18.05
CA TYR A 174 3.41 25.28 -18.27
C TYR A 174 4.20 24.17 -17.56
N SER A 175 3.54 23.09 -17.12
CA SER A 175 4.19 21.87 -16.58
C SER A 175 3.38 20.60 -16.83
N GLN A 176 4.09 19.48 -17.00
CA GLN A 176 3.62 18.09 -16.84
C GLN A 176 4.45 17.37 -15.74
N ASN A 177 4.32 16.04 -15.63
CA ASN A 177 4.88 15.15 -14.58
C ASN A 177 4.19 15.35 -13.22
N SER A 178 3.04 14.69 -13.04
CA SER A 178 2.04 15.05 -12.03
C SER A 178 2.49 14.86 -10.57
N MET A 179 3.51 14.03 -10.33
CA MET A 179 3.98 13.61 -9.01
C MET A 179 5.21 14.38 -8.54
N SER A 180 5.77 15.23 -9.41
CA SER A 180 6.94 16.04 -9.11
C SER A 180 6.53 17.50 -8.97
N PRO A 181 7.18 18.27 -8.06
CA PRO A 181 6.87 19.68 -7.93
C PRO A 181 7.09 20.48 -9.22
N ALA A 182 6.31 21.56 -9.36
CA ALA A 182 6.48 22.55 -10.40
C ALA A 182 6.65 23.95 -9.81
N GLU A 183 7.77 24.58 -10.13
CA GLU A 183 8.14 25.88 -9.58
C GLU A 183 8.36 26.93 -10.68
N PHE A 184 7.92 28.16 -10.41
CA PHE A 184 8.01 29.28 -11.34
C PHE A 184 8.45 30.55 -10.62
N ASP A 185 9.48 31.23 -11.14
CA ASP A 185 9.80 32.60 -10.71
C ASP A 185 8.72 33.56 -11.24
N VAL A 186 7.93 34.10 -10.32
CA VAL A 186 6.83 35.02 -10.59
C VAL A 186 7.17 36.48 -10.27
N THR A 187 8.41 36.78 -9.88
CA THR A 187 8.82 38.09 -9.37
C THR A 187 8.43 39.23 -10.30
N LYS A 188 8.67 39.08 -11.61
CA LYS A 188 8.37 40.12 -12.61
C LYS A 188 6.88 40.31 -12.91
N TYR A 189 6.03 39.38 -12.48
CA TYR A 189 4.59 39.38 -12.75
C TYR A 189 3.78 39.93 -11.56
N MET A 190 4.38 39.97 -10.37
CA MET A 190 3.74 40.41 -9.13
C MET A 190 3.86 41.93 -8.93
N ARG A 191 2.91 42.50 -8.20
CA ARG A 191 2.86 43.93 -7.81
C ARG A 191 2.40 44.07 -6.36
N ALA A 192 2.55 45.27 -5.80
CA ALA A 192 2.19 45.51 -4.41
C ALA A 192 0.66 45.48 -4.24
N GLY A 193 0.18 44.89 -3.16
CA GLY A 193 -1.24 44.64 -2.90
C GLY A 193 -1.71 43.31 -3.47
N LYS A 194 -2.98 43.26 -3.87
CA LYS A 194 -3.65 42.03 -4.31
C LYS A 194 -3.21 41.60 -5.72
N ASN A 195 -2.80 40.35 -5.85
CA ASN A 195 -2.40 39.71 -7.11
C ASN A 195 -3.33 38.55 -7.43
N LYS A 196 -3.72 38.41 -8.70
CA LYS A 196 -4.54 37.29 -9.19
C LYS A 196 -3.62 36.18 -9.68
N ILE A 197 -3.84 34.96 -9.20
CA ILE A 197 -3.20 33.73 -9.69
C ILE A 197 -4.28 32.91 -10.38
N ALA A 198 -4.05 32.52 -11.63
CA ALA A 198 -4.96 31.71 -12.42
C ALA A 198 -4.23 30.47 -12.95
N VAL A 199 -4.84 29.30 -12.77
CA VAL A 199 -4.27 28.00 -13.17
C VAL A 199 -5.30 27.24 -13.98
N GLU A 200 -4.90 26.73 -15.14
CA GLU A 200 -5.73 25.91 -16.02
C GLU A 200 -5.17 24.49 -16.03
N VAL A 201 -5.90 23.55 -15.44
CA VAL A 201 -5.47 22.16 -15.25
C VAL A 201 -6.22 21.23 -16.20
N TYR A 202 -5.49 20.44 -16.97
CA TYR A 202 -6.03 19.46 -17.90
C TYR A 202 -6.01 18.07 -17.29
N ARG A 203 -7.10 17.31 -17.46
CA ARG A 203 -7.20 15.94 -16.99
C ARG A 203 -6.20 15.03 -17.69
N TRP A 204 -6.12 15.12 -19.02
CA TRP A 204 -5.21 14.35 -19.85
C TRP A 204 -4.18 15.23 -20.55
N SER A 205 -2.96 14.73 -20.69
CA SER A 205 -1.88 15.27 -21.52
C SER A 205 -1.07 14.14 -22.12
N ASP A 206 -0.14 14.40 -23.04
CA ASP A 206 0.76 13.36 -23.56
C ASP A 206 1.58 12.69 -22.42
N GLY A 207 1.84 13.41 -21.32
CA GLY A 207 2.41 12.86 -20.10
C GLY A 207 1.56 11.74 -19.47
N SER A 208 0.24 11.72 -19.67
CA SER A 208 -0.67 10.67 -19.18
C SER A 208 -0.42 9.30 -19.80
N TYR A 209 0.26 9.22 -20.95
CA TYR A 209 0.70 7.93 -21.50
C TYR A 209 1.76 7.25 -20.63
N LEU A 210 2.49 8.01 -19.80
CA LEU A 210 3.49 7.53 -18.84
C LEU A 210 2.94 7.41 -17.41
N GLU A 211 1.63 7.62 -17.20
CA GLU A 211 0.95 7.59 -15.89
C GLU A 211 -0.19 6.56 -15.94
N CYS A 212 0.16 5.33 -16.34
CA CYS A 212 -0.78 4.25 -16.60
C CYS A 212 -1.07 3.34 -15.40
N GLN A 213 -0.72 3.75 -14.18
CA GLN A 213 -0.82 2.92 -12.96
C GLN A 213 -2.21 2.32 -12.72
N ASP A 214 -2.24 1.12 -12.13
CA ASP A 214 -3.44 0.46 -11.61
C ASP A 214 -4.03 1.19 -10.38
N MET A 215 -4.74 2.29 -10.67
CA MET A 215 -5.32 3.18 -9.66
C MET A 215 -6.45 4.03 -10.22
N TRP A 216 -7.13 4.76 -9.33
CA TRP A 216 -8.09 5.78 -9.73
C TRP A 216 -7.47 6.90 -10.56
N ARG A 217 -8.07 7.17 -11.73
CA ARG A 217 -7.69 8.26 -12.64
C ARG A 217 -8.37 9.57 -12.23
N LEU A 218 -7.78 10.24 -11.25
CA LEU A 218 -8.22 11.52 -10.68
C LEU A 218 -7.50 12.72 -11.30
N SER A 219 -7.84 13.95 -10.88
CA SER A 219 -7.25 15.18 -11.47
C SER A 219 -7.31 16.37 -10.52
N GLY A 220 -6.61 17.44 -10.87
CA GLY A 220 -6.60 18.70 -10.12
C GLY A 220 -5.30 18.96 -9.37
N ILE A 221 -5.30 20.04 -8.58
CA ILE A 221 -4.18 20.41 -7.72
C ILE A 221 -4.28 19.58 -6.43
N PHE A 222 -3.56 18.45 -6.36
CA PHE A 222 -3.77 17.43 -5.32
C PHE A 222 -2.69 17.43 -4.22
N ARG A 223 -1.65 18.25 -4.35
CA ARG A 223 -0.68 18.56 -3.29
C ARG A 223 -0.57 20.08 -3.11
N SER A 224 0.02 20.51 -1.99
CA SER A 224 0.01 21.90 -1.53
C SER A 224 0.54 22.91 -2.55
N VAL A 225 0.05 24.14 -2.48
CA VAL A 225 0.51 25.30 -3.25
C VAL A 225 1.07 26.35 -2.30
N GLN A 226 2.21 26.93 -2.65
CA GLN A 226 2.93 27.87 -1.80
C GLN A 226 3.52 29.03 -2.63
N LEU A 227 3.64 30.20 -2.00
CA LEU A 227 4.45 31.32 -2.49
C LEU A 227 5.69 31.44 -1.59
N TRP A 228 6.87 31.18 -2.15
CA TRP A 228 8.15 31.34 -1.46
C TRP A 228 8.71 32.73 -1.70
N VAL A 229 9.12 33.40 -0.63
CA VAL A 229 9.65 34.77 -0.60
C VAL A 229 11.12 34.72 -0.18
N ARG A 230 12.00 34.53 -1.16
CA ARG A 230 13.40 34.20 -0.92
C ARG A 230 14.33 35.39 -1.19
N PRO A 231 15.49 35.51 -0.51
CA PRO A 231 16.49 36.49 -0.90
C PRO A 231 16.88 36.40 -2.38
N LEU A 232 17.29 37.52 -2.99
CA LEU A 232 17.74 37.52 -4.40
C LEU A 232 19.02 36.69 -4.60
N VAL A 233 19.81 36.50 -3.54
CA VAL A 233 20.92 35.55 -3.52
C VAL A 233 20.59 34.47 -2.52
N HIS A 234 20.40 33.24 -2.99
CA HIS A 234 19.85 32.15 -2.20
C HIS A 234 20.45 30.80 -2.62
N ILE A 235 20.20 29.77 -1.80
CA ILE A 235 20.63 28.39 -2.07
C ILE A 235 19.63 27.76 -3.04
N ALA A 236 20.06 27.47 -4.27
CA ALA A 236 19.18 26.88 -5.29
C ALA A 236 18.98 25.37 -5.10
N ASP A 237 20.00 24.66 -4.59
CA ASP A 237 19.98 23.20 -4.41
C ASP A 237 21.09 22.78 -3.45
N TYR A 238 20.97 21.63 -2.79
CA TYR A 238 22.08 21.02 -2.07
C TYR A 238 21.99 19.49 -2.00
N LYS A 239 23.14 18.82 -2.12
CA LYS A 239 23.31 17.38 -1.92
C LYS A 239 24.23 17.12 -0.74
N ILE A 240 23.81 16.29 0.21
CA ILE A 240 24.61 15.83 1.35
C ILE A 240 24.87 14.32 1.21
N GLU A 241 26.14 13.93 1.20
CA GLU A 241 26.57 12.54 1.20
C GLU A 241 27.39 12.27 2.47
N ALA A 242 26.92 11.34 3.30
CA ALA A 242 27.58 10.93 4.55
C ALA A 242 28.01 9.46 4.45
N ILE A 243 29.30 9.24 4.21
CA ILE A 243 29.84 7.92 3.82
C ILE A 243 30.80 7.42 4.91
N PRO A 244 30.57 6.24 5.50
CA PRO A 244 31.52 5.62 6.42
C PRO A 244 32.76 5.13 5.66
N ASN A 245 33.92 5.14 6.32
CA ASN A 245 35.10 4.48 5.79
C ASN A 245 34.94 2.95 5.80
N ALA A 246 35.88 2.23 5.17
CA ALA A 246 35.75 0.80 4.90
C ALA A 246 35.60 -0.07 6.18
N ASP A 247 36.19 0.35 7.30
CA ASP A 247 36.14 -0.36 8.59
C ASP A 247 35.13 0.24 9.59
N TYR A 248 34.35 1.25 9.17
CA TYR A 248 33.37 1.95 10.00
C TYR A 248 33.95 2.62 11.26
N SER A 249 35.25 2.93 11.28
CA SER A 249 35.89 3.67 12.39
C SER A 249 35.70 5.19 12.28
N GLN A 250 35.39 5.70 11.08
CA GLN A 250 35.26 7.12 10.76
C GLN A 250 34.22 7.32 9.66
N PHE A 251 33.81 8.57 9.42
CA PHE A 251 32.98 8.91 8.27
C PHE A 251 33.24 10.33 7.77
N THR A 252 32.93 10.57 6.50
CA THR A 252 33.07 11.88 5.86
C THR A 252 31.71 12.38 5.41
N VAL A 253 31.43 13.66 5.66
CA VAL A 253 30.28 14.37 5.13
C VAL A 253 30.75 15.28 4.01
N ASN A 254 30.26 15.05 2.80
CA ASN A 254 30.47 15.90 1.64
C ASN A 254 29.15 16.61 1.30
N ALA A 255 29.20 17.93 1.20
CA ALA A 255 28.06 18.76 0.86
C ALA A 255 28.37 19.55 -0.41
N LYS A 256 27.51 19.41 -1.41
CA LYS A 256 27.55 20.20 -2.64
C LYS A 256 26.38 21.17 -2.63
N ILE A 257 26.66 22.46 -2.47
CA ILE A 257 25.65 23.51 -2.32
C ILE A 257 25.68 24.42 -3.54
N THR A 258 24.54 24.57 -4.22
CA THR A 258 24.38 25.48 -5.34
C THR A 258 23.83 26.81 -4.85
N VAL A 259 24.52 27.92 -5.12
CA VAL A 259 24.09 29.28 -4.75
C VAL A 259 23.91 30.09 -6.03
N CYS A 260 22.77 30.76 -6.16
CA CYS A 260 22.47 31.61 -7.32
C CYS A 260 22.21 33.06 -6.90
N ASN A 261 22.42 33.98 -7.83
CA ASN A 261 22.08 35.39 -7.67
C ASN A 261 21.09 35.81 -8.78
N THR A 262 19.81 35.86 -8.45
CA THR A 262 18.74 36.32 -9.36
C THR A 262 18.57 37.84 -9.34
N GLY A 263 19.36 38.55 -8.53
CA GLY A 263 19.36 40.00 -8.44
C GLY A 263 20.09 40.69 -9.59
N LYS A 264 19.97 42.03 -9.64
CA LYS A 264 20.61 42.89 -10.65
C LYS A 264 22.01 43.36 -10.28
N LYS A 265 22.46 43.08 -9.06
CA LYS A 265 23.74 43.54 -8.52
C LYS A 265 24.59 42.35 -8.13
N THR A 266 25.91 42.51 -8.26
CA THR A 266 26.87 41.56 -7.72
C THR A 266 26.76 41.51 -6.19
N ALA A 267 26.56 40.31 -5.64
CA ALA A 267 26.69 40.05 -4.22
C ALA A 267 28.15 39.83 -3.84
N LYS A 268 28.52 40.22 -2.62
CA LYS A 268 29.89 40.14 -2.10
C LYS A 268 29.84 39.64 -0.67
N ASP A 269 30.97 39.10 -0.22
CA ASP A 269 31.19 38.79 1.19
C ASP A 269 30.10 37.85 1.74
N LEU A 270 29.81 36.76 1.03
CA LEU A 270 28.84 35.75 1.45
C LEU A 270 29.56 34.60 2.17
N LEU A 271 28.89 33.97 3.13
CA LEU A 271 29.34 32.80 3.84
C LEU A 271 28.31 31.68 3.67
N VAL A 272 28.73 30.56 3.08
CA VAL A 272 27.96 29.30 3.13
C VAL A 272 28.45 28.53 4.34
N GLN A 273 27.54 28.09 5.20
CA GLN A 273 27.87 27.40 6.43
C GLN A 273 26.95 26.19 6.65
N LEU A 274 27.55 25.04 6.92
CA LEU A 274 26.88 23.82 7.35
C LEU A 274 27.20 23.59 8.83
N GLN A 275 26.21 23.73 9.70
CA GLN A 275 26.32 23.42 11.13
C GLN A 275 25.67 22.06 11.39
N MET A 276 26.44 21.07 11.84
CA MET A 276 25.95 19.73 12.16
C MET A 276 25.89 19.56 13.68
N ALA A 277 24.76 19.08 14.17
CA ALA A 277 24.54 18.75 15.58
C ALA A 277 24.93 17.29 15.88
N CYS A 278 24.92 16.94 17.15
CA CYS A 278 25.02 15.55 17.58
C CYS A 278 23.90 14.66 17.01
N PRO A 279 24.17 13.36 16.80
CA PRO A 279 23.18 12.45 16.29
C PRO A 279 22.03 12.26 17.29
N GLU A 280 20.84 12.07 16.75
CA GLU A 280 19.61 11.74 17.46
C GLU A 280 19.08 10.36 17.06
N LEU A 281 18.41 9.71 18.00
CA LEU A 281 17.67 8.47 17.75
C LEU A 281 16.20 8.73 18.09
N TYR A 282 15.31 8.52 17.11
CA TYR A 282 13.88 8.81 17.23
C TYR A 282 13.57 10.25 17.68
N GLY A 283 14.37 11.23 17.25
CA GLY A 283 14.22 12.65 17.62
C GLY A 283 14.74 13.01 19.01
N VAL A 284 15.42 12.11 19.71
CA VAL A 284 16.04 12.37 21.02
C VAL A 284 17.54 12.57 20.84
N ASN A 285 18.03 13.76 21.21
CA ASN A 285 19.43 14.16 21.07
C ASN A 285 20.29 13.55 22.20
N VAL A 286 21.46 13.01 21.84
CA VAL A 286 22.38 12.36 22.79
C VAL A 286 23.34 13.34 23.46
N ASP A 287 23.64 14.48 22.83
CA ASP A 287 24.44 15.57 23.40
C ASP A 287 24.15 16.90 22.69
N PRO A 288 23.24 17.75 23.21
CA PRO A 288 22.79 18.95 22.52
C PRO A 288 23.85 20.07 22.43
N ASN A 289 24.98 19.95 23.13
CA ASN A 289 25.96 21.04 23.24
C ASN A 289 27.10 20.98 22.22
N HIS A 290 27.31 19.84 21.56
CA HIS A 290 28.38 19.67 20.59
C HIS A 290 27.89 19.97 19.16
N ARG A 291 28.66 20.79 18.43
CA ARG A 291 28.36 21.22 17.06
C ARG A 291 29.63 21.25 16.22
N ASN A 292 29.53 20.72 15.01
CA ASN A 292 30.59 20.76 14.01
C ASN A 292 30.21 21.73 12.89
N ILE A 293 31.19 22.46 12.36
CA ILE A 293 30.95 23.51 11.37
C ILE A 293 31.91 23.32 10.19
N ALA A 294 31.36 23.27 8.98
CA ALA A 294 32.09 23.46 7.73
C ALA A 294 31.58 24.74 7.05
N ASN A 295 32.47 25.54 6.48
CA ASN A 295 32.08 26.80 5.85
C ASN A 295 33.00 27.20 4.70
N HIS A 296 32.49 28.08 3.84
CA HIS A 296 33.22 28.64 2.72
C HIS A 296 32.74 30.06 2.41
N CYS A 297 33.69 30.97 2.14
CA CYS A 297 33.39 32.34 1.77
C CYS A 297 33.30 32.50 0.25
N ILE A 298 32.17 33.00 -0.25
CA ILE A 298 32.06 33.45 -1.64
C ILE A 298 32.38 34.95 -1.67
N SER A 299 33.56 35.30 -2.18
CA SER A 299 34.00 36.70 -2.25
C SER A 299 33.09 37.56 -3.13
N LYS A 300 32.61 36.99 -4.24
CA LYS A 300 31.83 37.70 -5.25
C LYS A 300 30.98 36.74 -6.08
N LEU A 301 29.72 37.09 -6.32
CA LEU A 301 28.80 36.38 -7.20
C LEU A 301 28.08 37.39 -8.09
N HIS A 302 28.28 37.38 -9.41
CA HIS A 302 27.69 38.38 -10.29
C HIS A 302 26.18 38.17 -10.46
N ALA A 303 25.51 39.19 -10.97
CA ALA A 303 24.08 39.12 -11.26
C ALA A 303 23.82 38.08 -12.35
N GLY A 304 22.89 37.16 -12.11
CA GLY A 304 22.58 36.04 -13.01
C GLY A 304 23.49 34.82 -12.87
N ASP A 305 24.57 34.91 -12.09
CA ASP A 305 25.50 33.80 -11.91
C ASP A 305 24.92 32.75 -10.96
N THR A 306 25.37 31.51 -11.18
CA THR A 306 25.22 30.40 -10.26
C THR A 306 26.61 29.80 -9.99
N THR A 307 26.89 29.49 -8.73
CA THR A 307 28.15 28.84 -8.31
C THR A 307 27.85 27.64 -7.44
N VAL A 308 28.78 26.69 -7.43
CA VAL A 308 28.75 25.54 -6.53
C VAL A 308 29.81 25.72 -5.46
N VAL A 309 29.44 25.48 -4.22
CA VAL A 309 30.33 25.41 -3.05
C VAL A 309 30.37 23.97 -2.59
N GLU A 310 31.58 23.43 -2.43
CA GLU A 310 31.80 22.10 -1.87
C GLU A 310 32.39 22.24 -0.46
N LEU A 311 31.74 21.59 0.51
CA LEU A 311 32.19 21.51 1.89
C LEU A 311 32.45 20.05 2.23
N THR A 312 33.56 19.79 2.90
CA THR A 312 33.90 18.47 3.43
C THR A 312 34.20 18.57 4.91
N TYR A 313 33.64 17.65 5.69
CA TYR A 313 33.96 17.50 7.11
C TYR A 313 34.26 16.03 7.43
N HIS A 314 35.37 15.80 8.14
CA HIS A 314 35.81 14.48 8.54
C HIS A 314 35.52 14.25 10.03
N TYR A 315 34.79 13.19 10.33
CA TYR A 315 34.57 12.74 11.70
C TYR A 315 35.58 11.65 12.04
N ASP A 316 36.48 11.93 13.00
CA ASP A 316 37.47 10.97 13.50
C ASP A 316 36.90 10.00 14.55
N THR A 317 35.59 9.74 14.50
CA THR A 317 34.88 8.86 15.43
C THR A 317 33.96 7.91 14.67
N PRO A 318 33.67 6.71 15.23
CA PRO A 318 32.76 5.77 14.60
C PRO A 318 31.36 6.38 14.41
N PRO A 319 30.73 6.24 13.23
CA PRO A 319 29.40 6.76 12.99
C PRO A 319 28.33 6.01 13.79
N ARG A 320 27.30 6.74 14.20
CA ARG A 320 25.99 6.15 14.53
C ARG A 320 25.27 5.89 13.21
N LEU A 321 25.23 4.62 12.80
CA LEU A 321 24.72 4.23 11.50
C LEU A 321 23.19 4.30 11.43
N TRP A 322 22.66 4.85 10.33
CA TRP A 322 21.24 4.83 10.03
C TRP A 322 20.82 3.46 9.48
N THR A 323 19.75 2.89 10.04
CA THR A 323 19.10 1.63 9.61
C THR A 323 17.60 1.71 9.91
N ALA A 324 16.79 0.82 9.33
CA ALA A 324 15.35 0.74 9.66
C ALA A 324 15.08 0.30 11.13
N GLU A 325 16.05 -0.37 11.73
CA GLU A 325 16.00 -0.79 13.14
C GLU A 325 16.41 0.35 14.07
N LYS A 326 17.54 1.00 13.78
CA LYS A 326 18.14 2.11 14.53
C LYS A 326 18.33 3.32 13.60
N PRO A 327 17.31 4.18 13.44
CA PRO A 327 17.34 5.32 12.52
C PRO A 327 18.09 6.51 13.13
N TRP A 328 19.40 6.36 13.29
CA TRP A 328 20.26 7.46 13.74
C TRP A 328 20.34 8.56 12.68
N LEU A 329 19.98 9.78 13.06
CA LEU A 329 20.00 10.96 12.20
C LEU A 329 20.96 12.00 12.79
N TYR A 330 21.66 12.73 11.92
CA TYR A 330 22.50 13.87 12.27
C TYR A 330 21.79 15.13 11.79
N PRO A 331 21.15 15.89 12.70
CA PRO A 331 20.52 17.15 12.34
C PRO A 331 21.57 18.15 11.87
N PHE A 332 21.22 18.98 10.89
CA PHE A 332 22.05 20.08 10.46
C PHE A 332 21.23 21.32 10.11
N THR A 333 21.92 22.45 10.17
CA THR A 333 21.45 23.73 9.66
C THR A 333 22.37 24.17 8.54
N LEU A 334 21.82 24.40 7.35
CA LEU A 334 22.52 24.96 6.20
C LEU A 334 22.15 26.44 6.07
N GLN A 335 23.15 27.30 6.05
CA GLN A 335 22.99 28.75 6.03
C GLN A 335 23.74 29.36 4.85
N LEU A 336 23.11 30.34 4.21
CA LEU A 336 23.78 31.35 3.40
C LEU A 336 23.67 32.67 4.15
N LEU A 337 24.79 33.29 4.49
CA LEU A 337 24.83 34.53 5.28
C LEU A 337 25.55 35.63 4.52
N GLY A 338 25.00 36.84 4.50
CA GLY A 338 25.75 38.02 4.08
C GLY A 338 26.58 38.57 5.23
N MET A 339 27.91 38.51 5.15
CA MET A 339 28.79 38.88 6.27
C MET A 339 28.68 40.36 6.67
N LYS A 340 28.17 41.22 5.79
CA LYS A 340 27.99 42.66 6.02
C LYS A 340 26.54 43.14 5.90
N ASP A 341 25.67 42.33 5.29
CA ASP A 341 24.26 42.67 5.05
C ASP A 341 23.41 41.41 5.19
N SER A 342 22.50 41.41 6.17
CA SER A 342 21.64 40.26 6.47
C SER A 342 20.55 40.02 5.43
N LYS A 343 20.40 40.88 4.41
CA LYS A 343 19.39 40.72 3.35
C LYS A 343 19.52 39.45 2.53
N ASN A 344 20.72 38.84 2.50
CA ASN A 344 20.98 37.58 1.81
C ASN A 344 20.93 36.37 2.75
N ASN A 345 20.50 36.56 4.00
CA ASN A 345 20.45 35.47 4.95
C ASN A 345 19.32 34.49 4.61
N GLU A 346 19.67 33.22 4.50
CA GLU A 346 18.75 32.11 4.31
C GLU A 346 19.22 30.91 5.12
N GLU A 347 18.27 30.15 5.67
CA GLU A 347 18.55 29.02 6.55
C GLU A 347 17.58 27.87 6.28
N PHE A 348 18.14 26.65 6.26
CA PHE A 348 17.39 25.41 6.17
C PHE A 348 17.82 24.44 7.27
N ALA A 349 16.86 23.77 7.88
CA ALA A 349 17.04 22.72 8.87
C ALA A 349 16.65 21.37 8.27
N TYR A 350 17.59 20.43 8.33
CA TYR A 350 17.43 19.09 7.76
C TYR A 350 18.26 18.06 8.52
N HIS A 351 18.34 16.82 8.04
CA HIS A 351 19.13 15.76 8.63
C HIS A 351 19.81 14.89 7.58
N PHE A 352 20.87 14.20 7.96
CA PHE A 352 21.41 13.09 7.16
C PHE A 352 21.57 11.84 8.02
N GLY A 353 21.60 10.67 7.39
CA GLY A 353 21.93 9.40 8.05
C GLY A 353 23.21 8.83 7.45
N VAL A 354 24.12 8.34 8.29
CA VAL A 354 25.34 7.67 7.82
C VAL A 354 25.00 6.24 7.49
N LYS A 355 25.09 5.85 6.22
CA LYS A 355 24.86 4.48 5.78
C LYS A 355 25.70 4.15 4.55
N LYS A 356 25.87 2.85 4.30
CA LYS A 356 26.47 2.33 3.06
C LYS A 356 25.60 1.20 2.52
N ILE A 357 25.27 1.28 1.23
CA ILE A 357 24.57 0.23 0.49
C ILE A 357 25.56 -0.36 -0.50
N GLU A 358 25.60 -1.68 -0.59
CA GLU A 358 26.50 -2.38 -1.49
C GLU A 358 25.89 -3.69 -1.98
N ILE A 359 26.21 -4.06 -3.22
CA ILE A 359 25.94 -5.37 -3.79
C ILE A 359 27.29 -6.08 -3.90
N VAL A 360 27.44 -7.21 -3.21
CA VAL A 360 28.68 -7.99 -3.20
C VAL A 360 28.38 -9.37 -3.77
N GLY A 361 28.76 -9.59 -5.04
CA GLY A 361 28.26 -10.73 -5.82
C GLY A 361 26.75 -10.61 -5.97
N GLU A 362 26.02 -11.64 -5.53
CA GLU A 362 24.56 -11.68 -5.54
C GLU A 362 23.91 -11.15 -4.26
N VAL A 363 24.70 -10.67 -3.28
CA VAL A 363 24.17 -10.33 -1.95
C VAL A 363 24.01 -8.82 -1.79
N PHE A 364 22.77 -8.39 -1.57
CA PHE A 364 22.45 -7.02 -1.16
C PHE A 364 22.82 -6.80 0.31
N LYS A 365 23.55 -5.72 0.60
CA LYS A 365 23.99 -5.38 1.95
C LYS A 365 23.70 -3.93 2.30
N ILE A 366 23.40 -3.73 3.58
CA ILE A 366 23.37 -2.42 4.22
C ILE A 366 24.36 -2.48 5.37
N ASN A 367 25.27 -1.51 5.44
CA ASN A 367 26.28 -1.40 6.49
C ASN A 367 27.05 -2.71 6.71
N GLY A 368 27.38 -3.41 5.62
CA GLY A 368 28.12 -4.68 5.63
C GLY A 368 27.29 -5.92 6.04
N LYS A 369 26.00 -5.78 6.36
CA LYS A 369 25.11 -6.89 6.76
C LYS A 369 24.16 -7.30 5.64
N ASN A 370 23.87 -8.61 5.56
CA ASN A 370 22.82 -9.14 4.68
C ASN A 370 21.44 -8.84 5.30
N VAL A 371 20.78 -7.80 4.79
CA VAL A 371 19.49 -7.35 5.30
C VAL A 371 18.38 -7.94 4.42
N LYS A 372 17.40 -8.59 5.04
CA LYS A 372 16.17 -9.01 4.36
C LYS A 372 15.13 -7.88 4.36
N LEU A 373 14.63 -7.55 3.17
CA LEU A 373 13.64 -6.51 2.93
C LEU A 373 12.23 -7.10 3.05
N ARG A 374 11.62 -6.88 4.21
CA ARG A 374 10.24 -7.24 4.59
C ARG A 374 9.32 -6.13 4.12
N GLY A 375 8.88 -6.25 2.87
CA GLY A 375 8.29 -5.16 2.11
C GLY A 375 6.77 -5.13 2.04
N VAL A 376 6.26 -3.94 1.71
CA VAL A 376 4.90 -3.70 1.19
C VAL A 376 4.92 -2.59 0.14
N ASN A 377 4.00 -2.68 -0.82
CA ASN A 377 3.70 -1.65 -1.82
C ASN A 377 2.62 -0.70 -1.28
N ARG A 378 2.75 0.61 -1.52
CA ARG A 378 1.78 1.61 -1.06
C ARG A 378 1.46 2.61 -2.17
N HIS A 379 0.16 2.85 -2.38
CA HIS A 379 -0.38 3.98 -3.12
C HIS A 379 -0.75 5.17 -2.22
N ASP A 380 -0.68 6.39 -2.76
CA ASP A 380 -1.27 7.59 -2.14
C ASP A 380 -2.79 7.56 -2.31
N HIS A 381 -3.48 6.92 -1.34
CA HIS A 381 -4.94 6.84 -1.32
C HIS A 381 -5.51 7.25 0.04
N HIS A 382 -6.47 8.18 0.00
CA HIS A 382 -7.33 8.54 1.11
C HIS A 382 -8.80 8.42 0.66
N PRO A 383 -9.67 7.72 1.39
CA PRO A 383 -11.02 7.40 0.92
C PRO A 383 -11.88 8.63 0.61
N LYS A 384 -11.65 9.77 1.28
CA LYS A 384 -12.42 11.01 1.10
C LYS A 384 -11.79 12.03 0.16
N THR A 385 -10.47 12.00 0.01
CA THR A 385 -9.69 13.08 -0.64
C THR A 385 -8.82 12.57 -1.79
N GLY A 386 -8.86 11.26 -2.07
CA GLY A 386 -8.21 10.63 -3.20
C GLY A 386 -6.71 10.65 -2.98
N ARG A 387 -5.99 11.31 -3.88
CA ARG A 387 -4.51 11.35 -3.85
C ARG A 387 -3.96 12.38 -2.88
N TYR A 388 -4.80 13.22 -2.28
CA TYR A 388 -4.39 14.05 -1.17
C TYR A 388 -4.45 13.24 0.13
N VAL A 389 -3.27 12.77 0.58
CA VAL A 389 -3.09 12.08 1.86
C VAL A 389 -2.56 13.08 2.90
N ASP A 390 -3.27 13.20 4.02
CA ASP A 390 -2.86 14.08 5.11
C ASP A 390 -1.77 13.44 6.00
N ASN A 391 -1.14 14.27 6.83
CA ASN A 391 -0.03 13.84 7.69
C ASN A 391 -0.43 12.76 8.70
N ALA A 392 -1.65 12.80 9.26
CA ALA A 392 -2.10 11.82 10.25
C ALA A 392 -2.34 10.44 9.60
N THR A 393 -2.79 10.44 8.35
CA THR A 393 -2.88 9.20 7.56
C THR A 393 -1.49 8.62 7.29
N TYR A 394 -0.50 9.42 6.87
CA TYR A 394 0.89 8.95 6.73
C TYR A 394 1.46 8.39 8.05
N GLU A 395 1.25 9.09 9.16
CA GLU A 395 1.68 8.64 10.50
C GLU A 395 1.02 7.31 10.89
N THR A 396 -0.26 7.14 10.57
CA THR A 396 -1.00 5.89 10.79
C THR A 396 -0.45 4.76 9.95
N ASP A 397 -0.23 5.00 8.65
CA ASP A 397 0.34 4.01 7.72
C ASP A 397 1.71 3.52 8.23
N ILE A 398 2.66 4.42 8.47
CA ILE A 398 4.01 4.04 8.92
C ILE A 398 3.98 3.37 10.30
N ARG A 399 3.12 3.84 11.22
CA ARG A 399 2.97 3.21 12.55
C ARG A 399 2.52 1.76 12.40
N LEU A 400 1.47 1.50 11.62
CA LEU A 400 0.95 0.16 11.40
C LEU A 400 1.98 -0.71 10.67
N MET A 401 2.72 -0.19 9.67
CA MET A 401 3.81 -0.92 9.02
C MET A 401 4.85 -1.40 10.05
N LYS A 402 5.33 -0.51 10.92
CA LYS A 402 6.28 -0.88 11.99
C LYS A 402 5.69 -1.90 12.95
N GLN A 403 4.41 -1.76 13.31
CA GLN A 403 3.71 -2.71 14.17
C GLN A 403 3.48 -4.08 13.50
N ALA A 404 3.45 -4.14 12.18
CA ALA A 404 3.40 -5.35 11.36
C ALA A 404 4.78 -5.93 11.03
N ASN A 405 5.85 -5.43 11.66
CA ASN A 405 7.23 -5.85 11.39
C ASN A 405 7.72 -5.59 9.94
N VAL A 406 7.06 -4.68 9.21
CA VAL A 406 7.53 -4.18 7.91
C VAL A 406 8.76 -3.30 8.12
N ASN A 407 9.80 -3.51 7.29
CA ASN A 407 11.01 -2.68 7.29
C ASN A 407 11.33 -2.06 5.93
N PHE A 408 10.56 -2.38 4.89
CA PHE A 408 10.77 -1.92 3.53
C PHE A 408 9.45 -1.45 2.90
N LEU A 409 9.49 -0.35 2.17
CA LEU A 409 8.35 0.28 1.52
C LEU A 409 8.72 0.61 0.07
N ARG A 410 7.85 0.24 -0.86
CA ARG A 410 7.92 0.69 -2.27
C ARG A 410 6.82 1.71 -2.54
N THR A 411 7.20 2.89 -3.03
CA THR A 411 6.26 3.99 -3.35
C THR A 411 5.60 3.73 -4.71
N SER A 412 4.55 2.91 -4.71
CA SER A 412 3.93 2.39 -5.93
C SER A 412 3.01 3.46 -6.56
N HIS A 413 3.18 3.90 -7.80
CA HIS A 413 4.33 3.74 -8.70
C HIS A 413 4.82 5.12 -9.14
N TYR A 414 5.21 5.91 -8.15
CA TYR A 414 5.53 7.31 -8.26
C TYR A 414 6.15 7.86 -6.98
N PRO A 415 6.83 9.04 -7.04
CA PRO A 415 7.31 9.68 -5.85
C PRO A 415 6.14 10.14 -4.97
N ASP A 416 6.15 9.72 -3.71
CA ASP A 416 5.19 10.11 -2.69
C ASP A 416 5.39 11.58 -2.26
N ARG A 417 4.53 12.08 -1.36
CA ARG A 417 4.75 13.41 -0.76
C ARG A 417 5.98 13.40 0.14
N GLU A 418 6.72 14.50 0.17
CA GLU A 418 8.00 14.68 0.87
C GLU A 418 7.93 14.28 2.36
N TYR A 419 6.76 14.45 2.99
CA TYR A 419 6.56 14.11 4.41
C TYR A 419 6.72 12.60 4.70
N LEU A 420 6.38 11.72 3.75
CA LEU A 420 6.56 10.28 3.91
C LEU A 420 8.04 9.94 4.15
N TYR A 421 8.93 10.52 3.36
CA TYR A 421 10.36 10.26 3.43
C TYR A 421 10.97 10.79 4.72
N GLU A 422 10.58 11.99 5.16
CA GLU A 422 10.96 12.50 6.48
C GLU A 422 10.51 11.55 7.60
N LEU A 423 9.30 11.00 7.51
CA LEU A 423 8.78 10.07 8.49
C LEU A 423 9.53 8.73 8.46
N CYS A 424 9.83 8.19 7.28
CA CYS A 424 10.62 6.97 7.10
C CYS A 424 12.06 7.14 7.59
N ASP A 425 12.67 8.31 7.39
CA ASP A 425 13.99 8.64 7.95
C ASP A 425 13.97 8.57 9.47
N LYS A 426 12.97 9.17 10.11
CA LYS A 426 12.88 9.31 11.57
C LYS A 426 12.47 8.01 12.27
N TRP A 427 11.54 7.26 11.69
CA TRP A 427 10.96 6.06 12.33
C TRP A 427 11.62 4.76 11.86
N GLY A 428 12.41 4.82 10.79
CA GLY A 428 13.20 3.72 10.28
C GLY A 428 12.38 2.76 9.42
N ILE A 429 12.24 3.12 8.15
CA ILE A 429 11.77 2.23 7.07
C ILE A 429 12.70 2.44 5.87
N TYR A 430 13.13 1.36 5.23
CA TYR A 430 13.84 1.42 3.96
C TYR A 430 12.87 1.72 2.82
N VAL A 431 13.23 2.60 1.90
CA VAL A 431 12.36 3.03 0.79
C VAL A 431 13.00 2.68 -0.55
N MET A 432 12.24 2.00 -1.40
CA MET A 432 12.45 2.03 -2.85
C MET A 432 11.57 3.15 -3.40
N ASP A 433 12.23 4.21 -3.83
CA ASP A 433 11.57 5.40 -4.37
C ASP A 433 11.46 5.26 -5.89
N GLU A 434 10.27 5.44 -6.45
CA GLU A 434 9.94 5.03 -7.81
C GLU A 434 9.55 6.22 -8.68
N ALA A 435 10.15 6.32 -9.87
CA ALA A 435 9.78 7.35 -10.84
C ALA A 435 8.31 7.17 -11.24
N ASN A 436 7.61 8.29 -11.48
CA ASN A 436 6.23 8.27 -11.97
C ASN A 436 6.21 7.84 -13.44
N HIS A 437 6.42 6.55 -13.71
CA HIS A 437 6.57 6.02 -15.06
C HIS A 437 5.91 4.64 -15.15
N GLU A 438 4.80 4.57 -15.86
CA GLU A 438 4.12 3.32 -16.19
C GLU A 438 3.41 3.43 -17.53
N THR A 439 3.57 2.43 -18.40
CA THR A 439 3.01 2.42 -19.77
C THR A 439 2.22 1.14 -20.07
N HIS A 440 1.60 0.56 -19.03
CA HIS A 440 0.95 -0.75 -19.09
C HIS A 440 -0.11 -0.88 -20.21
N GLY A 441 -0.75 0.22 -20.63
CA GLY A 441 -1.66 0.21 -21.77
C GLY A 441 -1.04 -0.15 -23.13
N TYR A 442 0.30 -0.25 -23.21
CA TYR A 442 1.05 -0.80 -24.34
C TYR A 442 1.60 -2.22 -24.09
N GLY A 443 1.39 -2.78 -22.90
CA GLY A 443 1.86 -4.09 -22.44
C GLY A 443 3.18 -4.03 -21.67
N TYR A 444 3.44 -5.08 -20.88
CA TYR A 444 4.68 -5.29 -20.14
C TYR A 444 5.90 -5.33 -21.08
N ALA A 445 6.98 -4.64 -20.71
CA ALA A 445 8.21 -4.53 -21.49
C ALA A 445 7.94 -4.12 -22.96
N ASN A 446 7.08 -3.13 -23.18
CA ASN A 446 6.72 -2.72 -24.54
C ASN A 446 7.84 -1.91 -25.22
N LYS A 447 8.02 -2.12 -26.52
CA LYS A 447 8.95 -1.35 -27.35
C LYS A 447 8.35 -0.06 -27.90
N VAL A 448 7.03 0.05 -27.92
CA VAL A 448 6.31 1.18 -28.52
C VAL A 448 6.69 2.49 -27.82
N MET A 449 6.65 2.52 -26.49
CA MET A 449 7.07 3.68 -25.71
C MET A 449 8.59 3.70 -25.46
N GLY A 450 9.26 2.55 -25.51
CA GLY A 450 10.69 2.43 -25.20
C GLY A 450 11.62 2.83 -26.32
N GLU A 451 11.21 2.64 -27.57
CA GLU A 451 11.99 2.98 -28.78
C GLU A 451 11.57 4.32 -29.40
N ASP A 452 10.44 4.92 -28.98
CA ASP A 452 10.04 6.24 -29.45
C ASP A 452 10.83 7.36 -28.78
N LEU A 453 11.86 7.82 -29.48
CA LEU A 453 12.75 8.86 -29.00
C LEU A 453 12.07 10.23 -28.81
N SER A 454 10.88 10.46 -29.39
CA SER A 454 10.13 11.70 -29.13
C SER A 454 9.70 11.83 -27.67
N PHE A 455 9.52 10.70 -26.97
CA PHE A 455 9.22 10.65 -25.54
C PHE A 455 10.45 10.51 -24.64
N GLN A 456 11.68 10.39 -25.19
CA GLN A 456 12.89 10.16 -24.39
C GLN A 456 13.06 11.23 -23.30
N LYS A 457 12.79 12.49 -23.63
CA LYS A 457 12.90 13.60 -22.68
C LYS A 457 11.91 13.45 -21.52
N ALA A 458 10.68 13.01 -21.80
CA ALA A 458 9.65 12.80 -20.79
C ALA A 458 10.00 11.65 -19.84
N HIS A 459 10.60 10.57 -20.36
CA HIS A 459 11.14 9.46 -19.57
C HIS A 459 12.24 9.95 -18.62
N VAL A 460 13.26 10.61 -19.16
CA VAL A 460 14.41 11.10 -18.40
C VAL A 460 14.02 12.16 -17.36
N ASP A 461 13.05 13.04 -17.67
CA ASP A 461 12.55 14.05 -16.73
C ASP A 461 12.00 13.43 -15.43
N ARG A 462 11.25 12.32 -15.54
CA ARG A 462 10.67 11.60 -14.41
C ARG A 462 11.72 10.92 -13.53
N ALA A 463 12.80 10.41 -14.13
CA ALA A 463 13.95 9.87 -13.40
C ALA A 463 14.78 10.99 -12.73
N GLU A 464 15.00 12.11 -13.43
CA GLU A 464 15.74 13.25 -12.89
C GLU A 464 15.00 13.92 -11.73
N SER A 465 13.67 14.07 -11.84
CA SER A 465 12.84 14.69 -10.81
C SER A 465 12.83 13.90 -9.51
N LEU A 466 12.68 12.57 -9.61
CA LEU A 466 12.77 11.62 -8.49
C LEU A 466 14.09 11.81 -7.72
N VAL A 467 15.22 11.58 -8.39
CA VAL A 467 16.52 11.54 -7.72
C VAL A 467 16.90 12.90 -7.14
N LYS A 468 16.67 13.99 -7.88
CA LYS A 468 17.04 15.33 -7.40
C LYS A 468 16.23 15.77 -6.18
N ARG A 469 14.95 15.43 -6.11
CA ARG A 469 14.11 15.82 -4.98
C ARG A 469 14.55 15.09 -3.69
N ASP A 470 14.89 13.80 -3.82
CA ASP A 470 14.89 12.89 -2.67
C ASP A 470 16.27 12.29 -2.29
N PHE A 471 17.35 12.60 -3.03
CA PHE A 471 18.70 12.03 -2.79
C PHE A 471 19.31 12.21 -1.38
N ASN A 472 18.79 13.15 -0.59
CA ASN A 472 19.26 13.46 0.76
C ASN A 472 18.59 12.59 1.84
N HIS A 473 17.51 11.89 1.49
CA HIS A 473 16.80 11.03 2.43
C HIS A 473 17.60 9.74 2.72
N PRO A 474 18.01 9.51 3.99
CA PRO A 474 18.65 8.26 4.36
C PRO A 474 17.74 7.04 4.22
N CYS A 475 16.41 7.19 4.28
CA CYS A 475 15.48 6.08 4.07
C CYS A 475 15.53 5.48 2.66
N VAL A 476 15.78 6.30 1.63
CA VAL A 476 15.87 5.82 0.26
C VAL A 476 17.11 4.95 0.11
N ILE A 477 16.90 3.71 -0.31
CA ILE A 477 17.95 2.71 -0.56
C ILE A 477 18.01 2.24 -2.01
N LEU A 478 16.93 2.44 -2.79
CA LEU A 478 16.83 2.02 -4.18
C LEU A 478 16.10 3.09 -4.99
N TRP A 479 16.56 3.31 -6.22
CA TRP A 479 15.88 4.14 -7.21
C TRP A 479 15.21 3.26 -8.25
N SER A 480 13.88 3.20 -8.27
CA SER A 480 13.13 2.49 -9.31
C SER A 480 12.85 3.39 -10.51
N LEU A 481 13.10 2.91 -11.72
CA LEU A 481 12.88 3.66 -12.96
C LEU A 481 11.40 3.72 -13.36
N GLY A 482 10.52 2.97 -12.71
CA GLY A 482 9.10 2.87 -13.02
C GLY A 482 8.56 1.46 -12.84
N ASN A 483 7.37 1.20 -13.37
CA ASN A 483 6.66 -0.08 -13.26
C ASN A 483 6.05 -0.49 -14.61
N GLU A 484 6.06 -1.79 -14.93
CA GLU A 484 5.30 -2.43 -16.02
C GLU A 484 5.27 -1.60 -17.31
N GLY A 485 6.47 -1.14 -17.66
CA GLY A 485 6.67 -0.06 -18.58
C GLY A 485 7.29 -0.52 -19.89
N ALA A 486 8.16 0.33 -20.39
CA ALA A 486 8.80 0.12 -21.65
C ALA A 486 10.10 -0.69 -21.52
N GLN A 487 10.67 -1.13 -22.64
CA GLN A 487 12.06 -1.60 -22.71
C GLN A 487 12.78 -0.92 -23.88
N GLY A 488 14.10 -0.73 -23.77
CA GLY A 488 14.92 -0.13 -24.83
C GLY A 488 15.53 1.24 -24.51
N PRO A 489 15.86 2.07 -25.52
CA PRO A 489 16.77 3.22 -25.38
C PRO A 489 16.24 4.33 -24.46
N ASN A 490 14.93 4.48 -24.30
CA ASN A 490 14.39 5.45 -23.34
C ASN A 490 14.65 5.02 -21.89
N ILE A 491 14.60 3.72 -21.59
CA ILE A 491 14.90 3.16 -20.26
C ILE A 491 16.40 3.20 -19.99
N GLU A 492 17.23 2.89 -20.99
CA GLU A 492 18.68 3.07 -20.92
C GLU A 492 19.05 4.51 -20.51
N ALA A 493 18.41 5.50 -21.14
CA ALA A 493 18.63 6.90 -20.83
C ALA A 493 18.20 7.27 -19.40
N MET A 494 17.09 6.71 -18.89
CA MET A 494 16.67 6.87 -17.49
C MET A 494 17.71 6.27 -16.53
N TYR A 495 18.15 5.04 -16.77
CA TYR A 495 19.15 4.37 -15.93
C TYR A 495 20.45 5.18 -15.85
N HIS A 496 20.98 5.62 -17.00
CA HIS A 496 22.19 6.43 -17.03
C HIS A 496 22.00 7.80 -16.35
N LYS A 497 20.81 8.40 -16.44
CA LYS A 497 20.50 9.62 -15.69
C LYS A 497 20.54 9.39 -14.19
N VAL A 498 19.93 8.31 -13.69
CA VAL A 498 19.98 7.94 -12.27
C VAL A 498 21.42 7.73 -11.83
N LYS A 499 22.21 6.93 -12.56
CA LYS A 499 23.62 6.66 -12.25
C LYS A 499 24.51 7.90 -12.34
N GLN A 500 24.17 8.87 -13.19
CA GLN A 500 24.85 10.16 -13.26
C GLN A 500 24.60 11.01 -12.00
N LEU A 501 23.40 10.97 -11.44
CA LEU A 501 22.98 11.79 -10.30
C LEU A 501 23.38 11.17 -8.95
N ASP A 502 23.30 9.85 -8.84
CA ASP A 502 23.60 9.12 -7.60
C ASP A 502 24.24 7.75 -7.88
N THR A 503 25.42 7.54 -7.31
CA THR A 503 26.15 6.27 -7.34
C THR A 503 26.12 5.54 -6.00
N THR A 504 25.55 6.15 -4.96
CA THR A 504 25.51 5.60 -3.60
C THR A 504 24.37 4.59 -3.39
N ARG A 505 23.44 4.50 -4.36
CA ARG A 505 22.26 3.64 -4.32
C ARG A 505 22.12 2.83 -5.61
N PRO A 506 21.70 1.56 -5.53
CA PRO A 506 21.34 0.79 -6.72
C PRO A 506 20.11 1.34 -7.44
N ALA A 507 20.07 1.15 -8.75
CA ALA A 507 18.91 1.40 -9.59
C ALA A 507 18.17 0.08 -9.84
N PHE A 508 16.85 0.15 -9.86
CA PHE A 508 15.94 -0.97 -10.03
C PHE A 508 15.03 -0.73 -11.23
N TYR A 509 14.76 -1.76 -12.02
CA TYR A 509 13.68 -1.74 -13.01
C TYR A 509 13.23 -3.14 -13.37
N ASP A 510 11.92 -3.32 -13.50
CA ASP A 510 11.30 -4.63 -13.72
C ASP A 510 11.29 -5.02 -15.21
N SER A 511 10.98 -4.08 -16.09
CA SER A 511 10.60 -4.34 -17.49
C SER A 511 11.78 -4.46 -18.45
N ASP A 512 12.98 -3.99 -18.06
CA ASP A 512 14.22 -4.15 -18.83
C ASP A 512 15.41 -4.46 -17.90
N ARG A 513 15.63 -5.75 -17.64
CA ARG A 513 16.61 -6.26 -16.66
C ARG A 513 18.07 -5.91 -16.97
N ARG A 514 18.36 -5.43 -18.19
CA ARG A 514 19.70 -4.93 -18.56
C ARG A 514 20.03 -3.64 -17.81
N TYR A 515 19.01 -2.86 -17.46
CA TYR A 515 19.10 -1.56 -16.81
C TYR A 515 18.54 -1.63 -15.38
N SER A 516 18.87 -2.70 -14.67
CA SER A 516 18.55 -2.91 -13.26
C SER A 516 19.72 -3.60 -12.55
N ASP A 517 20.02 -3.17 -11.33
CA ASP A 517 21.08 -3.76 -10.49
C ASP A 517 20.56 -4.94 -9.65
N ILE A 518 19.24 -5.15 -9.61
CA ILE A 518 18.56 -6.23 -8.88
C ILE A 518 17.70 -7.00 -9.88
N TRP A 519 17.72 -8.33 -9.77
CA TRP A 519 16.84 -9.20 -10.54
C TRP A 519 15.47 -9.29 -9.90
N ASP A 520 14.43 -9.25 -10.73
CA ASP A 520 13.04 -9.29 -10.30
C ASP A 520 12.20 -10.26 -11.14
N ASP A 521 11.42 -11.09 -10.46
CA ASP A 521 10.33 -11.91 -11.00
C ASP A 521 9.19 -11.94 -9.98
N SER A 522 8.19 -11.06 -10.14
CA SER A 522 7.03 -10.97 -9.22
C SER A 522 6.07 -12.15 -9.31
N TYR A 523 5.28 -12.32 -8.24
CA TYR A 523 4.15 -13.26 -8.17
C TYR A 523 4.49 -14.74 -8.47
N LEU A 524 5.74 -15.17 -8.26
CA LEU A 524 6.15 -16.58 -8.35
C LEU A 524 5.54 -17.40 -7.21
N TYR A 525 5.30 -18.71 -7.39
CA TYR A 525 5.09 -19.61 -6.25
C TYR A 525 6.40 -19.77 -5.43
N PRO A 526 6.36 -20.18 -4.15
CA PRO A 526 7.58 -20.37 -3.34
C PRO A 526 8.64 -21.28 -3.98
N ASP A 527 8.23 -22.41 -4.59
CA ASP A 527 9.16 -23.31 -5.29
C ASP A 527 9.72 -22.70 -6.58
N GLU A 528 8.92 -21.90 -7.29
CA GLU A 528 9.37 -21.16 -8.48
C GLU A 528 10.37 -20.07 -8.10
N LEU A 529 10.11 -19.33 -7.02
CA LEU A 529 11.03 -18.35 -6.45
C LEU A 529 12.38 -19.01 -6.16
N LYS A 530 12.38 -20.13 -5.43
CA LYS A 530 13.60 -20.88 -5.11
C LYS A 530 14.36 -21.28 -6.36
N LYS A 531 13.65 -21.85 -7.35
CA LYS A 531 14.26 -22.31 -8.60
C LYS A 531 14.81 -21.16 -9.44
N ASN A 532 14.06 -20.07 -9.59
CA ASN A 532 14.46 -18.93 -10.41
C ASN A 532 15.64 -18.19 -9.78
N ALA A 533 15.62 -17.97 -8.46
CA ALA A 533 16.74 -17.34 -7.75
C ALA A 533 18.07 -18.09 -7.98
N GLN A 534 18.05 -19.43 -7.95
CA GLN A 534 19.23 -20.26 -8.21
C GLN A 534 19.79 -20.14 -9.63
N THR A 535 19.03 -19.60 -10.59
CA THR A 535 19.51 -19.38 -11.97
C THR A 535 20.20 -18.03 -12.16
N VAL A 536 20.02 -17.09 -11.22
CA VAL A 536 20.60 -15.76 -11.25
C VAL A 536 21.90 -15.77 -10.45
N ASN A 537 23.02 -15.43 -11.08
CA ASN A 537 24.35 -15.55 -10.47
C ASN A 537 25.20 -14.26 -10.51
N ASP A 538 24.59 -13.14 -10.88
CA ASP A 538 25.27 -11.86 -11.07
C ASP A 538 24.60 -10.70 -10.31
N LYS A 539 23.41 -10.92 -9.73
CA LYS A 539 22.60 -9.89 -9.06
C LYS A 539 21.82 -10.47 -7.87
N PRO A 540 21.48 -9.65 -6.86
CA PRO A 540 20.49 -10.01 -5.87
C PRO A 540 19.11 -10.24 -6.51
N PHE A 541 18.32 -11.12 -5.90
CA PHE A 541 16.97 -11.44 -6.33
C PHE A 541 15.94 -10.81 -5.39
N MET A 542 14.88 -10.21 -5.95
CA MET A 542 13.74 -9.69 -5.21
C MET A 542 12.44 -10.05 -5.92
N MET A 543 11.32 -10.09 -5.19
CA MET A 543 9.99 -9.94 -5.79
C MET A 543 9.46 -8.55 -5.41
N ARG A 544 9.45 -7.59 -6.33
CA ARG A 544 8.91 -6.25 -6.07
C ARG A 544 7.43 -6.30 -5.66
N GLU A 545 6.74 -7.32 -6.15
CA GLU A 545 5.35 -7.64 -5.80
C GLU A 545 5.20 -9.15 -5.62
N TYR A 546 4.56 -9.56 -4.52
CA TYR A 546 4.16 -10.93 -4.25
C TYR A 546 2.96 -10.94 -3.29
N ALA A 547 2.38 -12.12 -3.05
CA ALA A 547 1.30 -12.30 -2.08
C ALA A 547 0.18 -11.27 -2.27
N HIS A 548 -0.48 -11.30 -3.43
CA HIS A 548 -1.54 -10.35 -3.80
C HIS A 548 -2.69 -10.40 -2.79
N ALA A 549 -2.92 -9.31 -2.05
CA ALA A 549 -3.76 -9.25 -0.87
C ALA A 549 -5.21 -8.85 -1.17
N MET A 550 -5.68 -9.07 -2.40
CA MET A 550 -7.06 -8.78 -2.80
C MET A 550 -8.08 -9.63 -2.05
N GLY A 551 -8.96 -8.95 -1.32
CA GLY A 551 -10.02 -9.61 -0.56
C GLY A 551 -9.49 -10.57 0.51
N ASN A 552 -10.09 -11.76 0.61
CA ASN A 552 -9.65 -12.78 1.55
C ASN A 552 -8.45 -13.59 0.99
N SER A 553 -7.22 -13.14 1.24
CA SER A 553 -6.01 -13.63 0.54
C SER A 553 -4.80 -13.88 1.45
N CYS A 554 -3.56 -13.78 0.94
CA CYS A 554 -2.29 -13.96 1.65
C CYS A 554 -2.09 -15.33 2.31
N GLY A 555 -2.59 -16.40 1.68
CA GLY A 555 -2.23 -17.77 2.03
C GLY A 555 -0.78 -18.08 1.68
N ASN A 556 -0.19 -19.11 2.32
CA ASN A 556 1.17 -19.63 2.11
C ASN A 556 2.32 -18.60 2.28
N LEU A 557 2.07 -17.51 3.02
CA LEU A 557 3.07 -16.48 3.28
C LEU A 557 4.32 -17.03 3.97
N GLN A 558 4.18 -18.04 4.83
CA GLN A 558 5.30 -18.64 5.55
C GLN A 558 6.30 -19.30 4.60
N GLU A 559 5.82 -20.02 3.59
CA GLU A 559 6.63 -20.77 2.64
C GLU A 559 7.52 -19.85 1.81
N TYR A 560 7.04 -18.66 1.44
CA TYR A 560 7.90 -17.64 0.81
C TYR A 560 9.07 -17.26 1.70
N TRP A 561 8.82 -16.99 2.96
CA TRP A 561 9.86 -16.53 3.88
C TRP A 561 10.81 -17.64 4.30
N ASP A 562 10.36 -18.88 4.32
CA ASP A 562 11.25 -20.03 4.48
C ASP A 562 12.25 -20.10 3.31
N VAL A 563 11.81 -19.85 2.07
CA VAL A 563 12.69 -19.75 0.90
C VAL A 563 13.63 -18.53 1.01
N ILE A 564 13.10 -17.33 1.26
CA ILE A 564 13.88 -16.07 1.33
C ILE A 564 14.97 -16.13 2.40
N TYR A 565 14.68 -16.69 3.59
CA TYR A 565 15.68 -16.82 4.65
C TYR A 565 16.68 -17.96 4.42
N SER A 566 16.34 -18.94 3.56
CA SER A 566 17.25 -20.05 3.23
C SER A 566 18.35 -19.67 2.22
N ASP A 567 18.19 -18.57 1.49
CA ASP A 567 19.09 -18.16 0.42
C ASP A 567 19.56 -16.71 0.61
N SER A 568 20.87 -16.48 0.67
CA SER A 568 21.43 -15.14 0.86
C SER A 568 21.26 -14.22 -0.35
N SER A 569 21.13 -14.77 -1.57
CA SER A 569 20.96 -14.00 -2.82
C SER A 569 19.59 -13.32 -2.91
N ILE A 570 18.56 -13.89 -2.25
CA ILE A 570 17.20 -13.35 -2.25
C ILE A 570 17.10 -12.25 -1.20
N CYS A 571 17.15 -10.98 -1.60
CA CYS A 571 17.22 -9.86 -0.65
C CYS A 571 15.87 -9.51 -0.02
N GLY A 572 14.74 -9.92 -0.60
CA GLY A 572 13.42 -9.75 0.03
C GLY A 572 12.27 -9.77 -0.95
N ALA A 573 11.10 -9.33 -0.48
CA ALA A 573 9.89 -9.22 -1.28
C ALA A 573 8.95 -8.16 -0.70
N ALA A 574 8.09 -7.54 -1.52
CA ALA A 574 7.10 -6.57 -1.08
C ALA A 574 5.66 -6.97 -1.43
N ILE A 575 4.78 -7.02 -0.42
CA ILE A 575 3.37 -7.43 -0.56
C ILE A 575 2.62 -6.43 -1.44
N TRP A 576 1.73 -6.89 -2.32
CA TRP A 576 0.77 -6.04 -3.02
C TRP A 576 -0.62 -6.17 -2.40
N ASP A 577 -1.19 -5.17 -1.72
CA ASP A 577 -0.60 -3.88 -1.34
C ASP A 577 -1.04 -3.43 0.07
N TRP A 578 -0.78 -2.18 0.43
CA TRP A 578 -0.99 -1.68 1.79
C TRP A 578 -2.45 -1.40 2.14
N VAL A 579 -3.23 -0.79 1.24
CA VAL A 579 -4.56 -0.26 1.56
C VAL A 579 -5.51 -0.34 0.38
N ASP A 580 -6.73 -0.82 0.64
CA ASP A 580 -7.80 -0.85 -0.34
C ASP A 580 -8.10 0.56 -0.88
N GLN A 581 -8.16 0.70 -2.20
CA GLN A 581 -8.45 1.96 -2.86
C GLN A 581 -9.96 2.28 -2.92
N GLY A 582 -10.74 1.94 -1.89
CA GLY A 582 -12.17 2.29 -1.82
C GLY A 582 -12.40 3.79 -1.62
N ILE A 583 -13.31 4.41 -2.40
CA ILE A 583 -13.71 5.82 -2.24
C ILE A 583 -14.96 5.90 -1.38
N GLU A 584 -14.94 6.69 -0.32
CA GLU A 584 -16.11 6.88 0.54
C GLU A 584 -17.13 7.83 -0.09
N LYS A 585 -18.37 7.39 -0.16
CA LYS A 585 -19.53 8.21 -0.51
C LYS A 585 -20.72 7.80 0.35
N ASP A 586 -21.31 8.78 1.05
CA ASP A 586 -22.50 8.59 1.90
C ASP A 586 -22.35 7.44 2.93
N GLY A 587 -21.12 7.24 3.45
CA GLY A 587 -20.80 6.20 4.42
C GLY A 587 -20.53 4.81 3.83
N THR A 588 -20.51 4.66 2.50
CA THR A 588 -20.17 3.41 1.79
C THR A 588 -18.87 3.58 1.02
N TYR A 589 -18.04 2.53 0.96
CA TYR A 589 -16.85 2.52 0.11
C TYR A 589 -17.19 1.96 -1.27
N LEU A 590 -16.88 2.73 -2.30
CA LEU A 590 -17.17 2.43 -3.70
C LEU A 590 -15.88 2.10 -4.46
N TYR A 591 -16.00 1.29 -5.51
CA TYR A 591 -14.93 0.85 -6.40
C TYR A 591 -15.31 1.03 -7.88
N GLY A 592 -14.52 0.51 -8.82
CA GLY A 592 -14.72 0.75 -10.25
C GLY A 592 -16.11 0.35 -10.75
N GLY A 593 -16.75 1.24 -11.52
CA GLY A 593 -18.10 1.03 -12.03
C GLY A 593 -19.20 1.68 -11.18
N ASP A 594 -18.99 1.88 -9.88
CA ASP A 594 -19.99 2.47 -8.97
C ASP A 594 -20.27 3.95 -9.29
N PHE A 595 -19.38 4.62 -10.02
CA PHE A 595 -19.54 6.01 -10.45
C PHE A 595 -20.15 6.12 -11.87
N GLY A 596 -20.57 4.99 -12.45
CA GLY A 596 -20.97 4.90 -13.86
C GLY A 596 -19.81 5.10 -14.83
N ASP A 597 -18.57 4.93 -14.34
CA ASP A 597 -17.35 5.11 -15.11
C ASP A 597 -17.14 3.96 -16.11
N LYS A 598 -16.69 4.33 -17.31
CA LYS A 598 -16.43 3.41 -18.41
C LYS A 598 -15.18 3.84 -19.20
N PRO A 599 -14.26 2.91 -19.51
CA PRO A 599 -14.21 1.54 -19.00
C PRO A 599 -13.91 1.52 -17.50
N ASN A 600 -14.10 0.35 -16.85
CA ASN A 600 -13.67 0.12 -15.48
C ASN A 600 -13.24 -1.35 -15.26
N ASP A 601 -12.47 -1.59 -14.21
CA ASP A 601 -11.97 -2.93 -13.81
C ASP A 601 -12.51 -3.37 -12.43
N GLY A 602 -13.70 -2.88 -12.04
CA GLY A 602 -14.42 -3.36 -10.86
C GLY A 602 -13.64 -3.23 -9.54
N GLN A 603 -13.70 -4.29 -8.74
CA GLN A 603 -13.12 -4.38 -7.40
C GLN A 603 -11.60 -4.67 -7.39
N PHE A 604 -10.94 -4.74 -8.55
CA PHE A 604 -9.50 -5.01 -8.64
C PHE A 604 -8.63 -3.93 -7.94
N CYS A 605 -9.23 -2.83 -7.47
CA CYS A 605 -8.56 -1.79 -6.69
C CYS A 605 -8.52 -2.09 -5.17
N LEU A 606 -9.08 -3.22 -4.74
CA LEU A 606 -9.24 -3.60 -3.33
C LEU A 606 -8.21 -4.67 -2.95
N ASN A 607 -6.94 -4.27 -2.90
CA ASN A 607 -5.78 -5.17 -2.76
C ASN A 607 -5.07 -5.08 -1.42
N GLY A 608 -5.68 -4.41 -0.42
CA GLY A 608 -4.97 -3.96 0.76
C GLY A 608 -4.80 -5.00 1.86
N LEU A 609 -3.71 -4.87 2.61
CA LEU A 609 -3.63 -5.40 3.98
C LEU A 609 -4.60 -4.70 4.95
N LEU A 610 -5.03 -3.49 4.60
CA LEU A 610 -5.95 -2.66 5.35
C LEU A 610 -7.15 -2.24 4.50
N ALA A 611 -8.31 -2.09 5.14
CA ALA A 611 -9.47 -1.41 4.56
C ALA A 611 -9.17 0.10 4.35
N PRO A 612 -10.00 0.86 3.60
CA PRO A 612 -9.69 2.24 3.25
C PRO A 612 -9.48 3.19 4.44
N ASP A 613 -10.11 2.91 5.58
CA ASP A 613 -9.97 3.63 6.86
C ASP A 613 -8.80 3.16 7.74
N ARG A 614 -7.92 2.32 7.19
CA ARG A 614 -6.76 1.69 7.86
C ARG A 614 -7.14 0.65 8.91
N THR A 615 -8.38 0.15 8.91
CA THR A 615 -8.75 -1.03 9.70
C THR A 615 -8.01 -2.27 9.16
N PRO A 616 -7.24 -3.00 9.98
CA PRO A 616 -6.52 -4.18 9.51
C PRO A 616 -7.43 -5.34 9.12
N HIS A 617 -7.24 -5.88 7.92
CA HIS A 617 -7.82 -7.17 7.52
C HIS A 617 -7.13 -8.33 8.24
N PRO A 618 -7.75 -9.52 8.36
CA PRO A 618 -7.16 -10.65 9.08
C PRO A 618 -5.74 -11.05 8.61
N HIS A 619 -5.44 -10.92 7.31
CA HIS A 619 -4.10 -11.22 6.79
C HIS A 619 -3.00 -10.27 7.28
N TYR A 620 -3.32 -9.07 7.76
CA TYR A 620 -2.33 -8.16 8.36
C TYR A 620 -1.61 -8.82 9.54
N TYR A 621 -2.34 -9.58 10.36
CA TYR A 621 -1.77 -10.27 11.50
C TYR A 621 -0.91 -11.47 11.09
N GLU A 622 -1.21 -12.11 9.95
CA GLU A 622 -0.34 -13.13 9.37
C GLU A 622 0.99 -12.52 8.92
N VAL A 623 0.95 -11.37 8.26
CA VAL A 623 2.15 -10.60 7.91
C VAL A 623 2.95 -10.27 9.15
N GLN A 624 2.33 -9.70 10.19
CA GLN A 624 2.98 -9.41 11.47
C GLN A 624 3.71 -10.63 12.04
N LYS A 625 3.07 -11.81 11.99
CA LYS A 625 3.62 -13.07 12.49
C LYS A 625 4.77 -13.60 11.64
N VAL A 626 4.65 -13.59 10.32
CA VAL A 626 5.68 -14.11 9.41
C VAL A 626 6.91 -13.20 9.37
N TYR A 627 6.69 -11.88 9.42
CA TYR A 627 7.74 -10.86 9.36
C TYR A 627 8.45 -10.63 10.70
N GLN A 628 8.00 -11.25 11.79
CA GLN A 628 8.54 -10.99 13.12
C GLN A 628 10.07 -11.15 13.20
N PRO A 629 10.77 -10.24 13.90
CA PRO A 629 12.24 -10.21 13.92
C PRO A 629 12.85 -11.38 14.71
N LEU A 630 12.10 -11.98 15.64
CA LEU A 630 12.55 -13.13 16.42
C LEU A 630 11.72 -14.36 16.11
N GLN A 631 12.37 -15.46 15.77
CA GLN A 631 11.73 -16.77 15.64
C GLN A 631 12.05 -17.62 16.86
N PHE A 632 11.03 -18.21 17.46
CA PHE A 632 11.17 -19.16 18.56
C PHE A 632 11.03 -20.58 18.01
N LEU A 633 11.94 -21.46 18.38
CA LEU A 633 11.95 -22.86 17.95
C LEU A 633 12.06 -23.73 19.19
N ARG A 634 11.18 -24.73 19.32
CA ARG A 634 11.23 -25.71 20.41
C ARG A 634 12.06 -26.91 20.00
N GLU A 635 13.14 -27.15 20.72
CA GLU A 635 14.03 -28.28 20.51
C GLU A 635 13.46 -29.57 21.15
N PRO A 636 13.92 -30.76 20.74
CA PRO A 636 13.42 -32.04 21.29
C PRO A 636 13.60 -32.20 22.81
N ASP A 637 14.60 -31.54 23.40
CA ASP A 637 14.85 -31.53 24.85
C ASP A 637 13.94 -30.56 25.63
N GLY A 638 13.06 -29.85 24.92
CA GLY A 638 12.12 -28.88 25.47
C GLY A 638 12.66 -27.46 25.62
N THR A 639 13.94 -27.21 25.28
CA THR A 639 14.50 -25.86 25.26
C THR A 639 13.93 -25.02 24.11
N ILE A 640 13.86 -23.71 24.30
CA ILE A 640 13.44 -22.76 23.26
C ILE A 640 14.67 -22.05 22.72
N ARG A 641 15.02 -22.33 21.46
CA ARG A 641 16.05 -21.60 20.71
C ARG A 641 15.42 -20.36 20.07
N ILE A 642 16.07 -19.21 20.26
CA ILE A 642 15.68 -17.94 19.65
C ILE A 642 16.60 -17.67 18.47
N VAL A 643 16.01 -17.49 17.29
CA VAL A 643 16.72 -17.07 16.07
C VAL A 643 16.44 -15.59 15.86
N ASN A 644 17.48 -14.77 15.88
CA ASN A 644 17.39 -13.34 15.57
C ASN A 644 17.52 -13.11 14.06
N ARG A 645 16.50 -12.52 13.45
CA ARG A 645 16.45 -12.19 12.01
C ARG A 645 16.80 -10.72 11.73
N ASP A 646 16.84 -9.89 12.77
CA ASP A 646 17.27 -8.50 12.67
C ASP A 646 18.80 -8.41 12.58
N SER A 647 19.29 -7.40 11.88
CA SER A 647 20.73 -7.25 11.56
C SER A 647 21.46 -6.31 12.50
N PHE A 648 20.74 -5.41 13.19
CA PHE A 648 21.32 -4.33 13.99
C PHE A 648 20.75 -4.23 15.41
N THR A 649 19.78 -5.07 15.74
CA THR A 649 19.12 -5.18 17.05
C THR A 649 19.44 -6.54 17.66
N THR A 650 19.78 -6.54 18.94
CA THR A 650 20.14 -7.77 19.66
C THR A 650 18.98 -8.26 20.51
N VAL A 651 18.96 -9.57 20.85
CA VAL A 651 17.83 -10.19 21.57
C VAL A 651 17.64 -9.59 22.96
N ASP A 652 18.71 -9.11 23.59
CA ASP A 652 18.69 -8.44 24.90
C ASP A 652 18.04 -7.05 24.87
N GLU A 653 17.68 -6.50 23.70
CA GLU A 653 16.85 -5.29 23.59
C GLU A 653 15.34 -5.59 23.80
N TYR A 654 14.97 -6.87 23.95
CA TYR A 654 13.60 -7.31 24.21
C TYR A 654 13.45 -7.97 25.59
N ASP A 655 12.25 -7.82 26.17
CA ASP A 655 11.81 -8.60 27.32
C ASP A 655 11.16 -9.89 26.81
N ILE A 656 11.81 -11.04 27.03
CA ILE A 656 11.28 -12.34 26.66
C ILE A 656 10.44 -12.88 27.81
N THR A 657 9.18 -13.17 27.55
CA THR A 657 8.22 -13.72 28.51
C THR A 657 7.68 -15.04 28.00
N TYR A 658 7.19 -15.87 28.91
CA TYR A 658 6.45 -17.07 28.57
C TYR A 658 5.33 -17.31 29.58
N ASP A 659 4.27 -17.95 29.14
CA ASP A 659 3.18 -18.42 29.97
C ASP A 659 2.69 -19.78 29.47
N THR A 660 1.94 -20.48 30.31
CA THR A 660 1.35 -21.77 29.94
C THR A 660 -0.15 -21.66 30.09
N LEU A 661 -0.87 -21.87 28.99
CA LEU A 661 -2.31 -22.03 29.00
C LEU A 661 -2.62 -23.52 29.16
N ARG A 662 -3.27 -23.85 30.28
CA ARG A 662 -3.82 -25.18 30.53
C ARG A 662 -5.33 -25.12 30.41
N TYR A 663 -5.88 -25.80 29.43
CA TYR A 663 -7.31 -25.83 29.18
C TYR A 663 -7.77 -27.28 28.99
N ASP A 664 -8.53 -27.78 29.96
CA ASP A 664 -8.94 -29.19 30.06
C ASP A 664 -7.70 -30.14 30.02
N SER A 665 -7.56 -30.88 28.91
CA SER A 665 -6.46 -31.83 28.66
C SER A 665 -5.31 -31.22 27.87
N GLU A 666 -5.48 -30.05 27.26
CA GLU A 666 -4.45 -29.41 26.44
C GLU A 666 -3.59 -28.46 27.28
N VAL A 667 -2.27 -28.52 27.04
CA VAL A 667 -1.28 -27.62 27.63
C VAL A 667 -0.50 -26.98 26.49
N VAL A 668 -0.57 -25.66 26.38
CA VAL A 668 0.20 -24.88 25.40
C VAL A 668 1.13 -23.90 26.09
N LEU A 669 2.35 -23.79 25.57
CA LEU A 669 3.36 -22.81 25.96
C LEU A 669 3.30 -21.63 24.99
N ASN A 670 3.03 -20.45 25.52
CA ASN A 670 3.15 -19.19 24.79
C ASN A 670 4.50 -18.56 25.12
N VAL A 671 5.21 -18.05 24.12
CA VAL A 671 6.46 -17.31 24.28
C VAL A 671 6.33 -16.00 23.51
N SER A 672 6.72 -14.89 24.12
CA SER A 672 6.60 -13.55 23.53
C SER A 672 7.87 -12.71 23.76
N ALA A 673 8.15 -11.81 22.82
CA ALA A 673 9.14 -10.76 22.95
C ALA A 673 8.46 -9.40 22.99
N HIS A 674 8.77 -8.61 23.99
CA HIS A 674 8.21 -7.28 24.21
C HIS A 674 9.26 -6.19 24.10
N GLN A 675 8.87 -5.02 23.59
CA GLN A 675 9.75 -3.86 23.58
C GLN A 675 10.02 -3.34 24.99
N LYS A 676 11.29 -3.09 25.32
CA LYS A 676 11.72 -2.54 26.62
C LYS A 676 11.45 -1.06 26.80
N GLU A 677 11.33 -0.33 25.70
CA GLU A 677 11.26 1.13 25.66
C GLU A 677 10.10 1.60 24.79
N ASP A 678 9.65 2.83 25.03
CA ASP A 678 8.75 3.53 24.12
C ASP A 678 9.47 3.85 22.81
N LYS A 679 8.80 3.59 21.69
CA LYS A 679 9.17 4.05 20.36
C LYS A 679 8.07 4.99 19.84
N PRO A 680 8.34 5.84 18.83
CA PRO A 680 7.30 6.69 18.23
C PRO A 680 6.08 5.92 17.73
N TRP A 681 6.27 4.68 17.29
CA TRP A 681 5.25 3.83 16.68
C TRP A 681 4.67 2.77 17.63
N ALA A 682 5.22 2.58 18.84
CA ALA A 682 4.70 1.60 19.80
C ALA A 682 5.17 1.90 21.23
N LYS A 683 4.33 1.56 22.22
CA LYS A 683 4.66 1.71 23.63
C LYS A 683 5.51 0.55 24.15
N LYS A 684 6.27 0.80 25.22
CA LYS A 684 6.89 -0.25 26.03
C LYS A 684 5.88 -1.36 26.32
N GLY A 685 6.32 -2.61 26.21
CA GLY A 685 5.48 -3.80 26.37
C GLY A 685 4.80 -4.27 25.09
N PHE A 686 4.87 -3.50 23.99
CA PHE A 686 4.36 -3.95 22.69
C PHE A 686 5.01 -5.27 22.27
N THR A 687 4.18 -6.25 21.88
CA THR A 687 4.63 -7.58 21.47
C THR A 687 5.11 -7.54 20.03
N ILE A 688 6.42 -7.69 19.82
CA ILE A 688 7.02 -7.63 18.48
C ILE A 688 7.08 -9.00 17.80
N ALA A 689 7.18 -10.06 18.60
CA ALA A 689 7.23 -11.44 18.16
C ALA A 689 6.58 -12.34 19.21
N ARG A 690 5.88 -13.37 18.78
CA ARG A 690 5.29 -14.37 19.68
C ARG A 690 5.20 -15.72 19.00
N GLU A 691 5.24 -16.81 19.76
CA GLU A 691 5.04 -18.18 19.27
C GLU A 691 4.26 -19.03 20.28
N GLN A 692 3.58 -20.06 19.80
CA GLN A 692 2.84 -21.00 20.63
C GLN A 692 3.22 -22.45 20.30
N PHE A 693 3.47 -23.24 21.33
CA PHE A 693 3.81 -24.66 21.22
C PHE A 693 2.83 -25.52 22.02
N VAL A 694 2.27 -26.56 21.40
CA VAL A 694 1.47 -27.56 22.10
C VAL A 694 2.41 -28.50 22.85
N LEU A 695 2.38 -28.47 24.18
CA LEU A 695 3.18 -29.34 25.05
C LEU A 695 2.49 -30.67 25.33
N GLN A 696 1.18 -30.61 25.56
CA GLN A 696 0.30 -31.75 25.69
C GLN A 696 -0.90 -31.49 24.79
N ALA A 697 -1.13 -32.39 23.83
CA ALA A 697 -2.23 -32.26 22.90
C ALA A 697 -3.60 -32.45 23.58
N TRP A 698 -4.63 -31.85 22.98
CA TRP A 698 -6.01 -32.12 23.33
C TRP A 698 -6.33 -33.62 23.29
N ASN A 699 -6.96 -34.13 24.35
CA ASN A 699 -7.47 -35.49 24.40
C ASN A 699 -8.82 -35.55 23.68
N TRP A 700 -8.79 -36.04 22.44
CA TRP A 700 -9.99 -36.17 21.63
C TRP A 700 -10.89 -37.29 22.14
N LYS A 701 -12.20 -37.03 22.20
CA LYS A 701 -13.18 -38.03 22.60
C LYS A 701 -13.20 -39.16 21.58
N ASN A 702 -12.90 -40.38 22.04
CA ASN A 702 -12.94 -41.57 21.18
C ASN A 702 -14.36 -42.15 21.11
N LYS A 703 -14.71 -42.73 19.96
CA LYS A 703 -15.99 -43.41 19.71
C LYS A 703 -16.36 -44.43 20.79
N ALA A 704 -15.37 -45.17 21.32
CA ALA A 704 -15.57 -46.18 22.36
C ALA A 704 -15.99 -45.59 23.73
N GLU A 705 -15.56 -44.37 24.06
CA GLU A 705 -15.90 -43.70 25.33
C GLU A 705 -17.30 -43.07 25.28
N VAL A 706 -17.73 -42.61 24.11
CA VAL A 706 -19.12 -42.18 23.88
C VAL A 706 -20.07 -43.39 23.88
N ALA A 707 -19.58 -44.55 23.45
CA ALA A 707 -20.37 -45.78 23.36
C ALA A 707 -20.76 -46.39 24.72
N THR A 708 -20.00 -46.15 25.78
CA THR A 708 -20.27 -46.70 27.14
C THR A 708 -21.50 -46.13 27.84
N HIS A 709 -22.15 -45.09 27.28
CA HIS A 709 -23.37 -44.48 27.81
C HIS A 709 -24.60 -44.63 26.88
N LEU A 710 -24.54 -45.52 25.87
CA LEU A 710 -25.59 -45.67 24.87
C LEU A 710 -26.79 -46.46 25.39
N HIS A 711 -27.99 -45.86 25.34
CA HIS A 711 -29.24 -46.57 25.61
C HIS A 711 -30.00 -47.06 24.37
N HIS A 712 -29.71 -46.61 23.14
CA HIS A 712 -30.44 -47.10 21.96
C HIS A 712 -29.60 -47.14 20.67
N LYS A 713 -29.77 -48.23 19.90
CA LYS A 713 -29.35 -48.36 18.49
C LYS A 713 -30.19 -47.45 17.59
N GLU A 714 -29.57 -46.96 16.52
CA GLU A 714 -30.13 -46.37 15.29
C GLU A 714 -31.66 -46.47 15.18
N LYS A 715 -32.38 -45.48 15.71
CA LYS A 715 -33.79 -45.27 15.34
C LYS A 715 -33.85 -44.05 14.43
N GLN A 716 -34.36 -44.24 13.21
CA GLN A 716 -34.53 -43.17 12.23
C GLN A 716 -35.50 -42.08 12.70
N GLU A 717 -36.35 -42.36 13.69
CA GLU A 717 -37.31 -41.41 14.24
C GLU A 717 -37.59 -41.68 15.72
N THR A 718 -37.58 -40.62 16.52
CA THR A 718 -38.05 -40.59 17.92
C THR A 718 -38.94 -39.37 18.12
N LYS A 719 -39.62 -39.23 19.27
CA LYS A 719 -40.39 -38.00 19.58
C LYS A 719 -39.53 -36.72 19.62
N LEU A 720 -38.21 -36.86 19.74
CA LEU A 720 -37.27 -35.76 19.99
C LEU A 720 -36.32 -35.51 18.81
N PHE A 721 -36.14 -36.50 17.92
CA PHE A 721 -35.22 -36.43 16.78
C PHE A 721 -35.89 -37.03 15.54
N THR A 722 -35.80 -36.31 14.41
CA THR A 722 -36.24 -36.80 13.10
C THR A 722 -35.06 -36.78 12.13
N ILE A 723 -34.67 -37.96 11.62
CA ILE A 723 -33.57 -38.10 10.65
C ILE A 723 -34.15 -38.58 9.31
N SER A 724 -33.87 -37.85 8.25
CA SER A 724 -34.30 -38.17 6.89
C SER A 724 -33.08 -38.28 5.97
N GLY A 725 -32.79 -39.49 5.48
CA GLY A 725 -31.58 -39.74 4.70
C GLY A 725 -30.30 -39.45 5.50
N ASN A 726 -29.49 -38.52 5.00
CA ASN A 726 -28.26 -38.07 5.66
C ASN A 726 -28.46 -36.84 6.57
N SER A 727 -29.70 -36.33 6.71
CA SER A 727 -29.98 -35.07 7.37
C SER A 727 -30.77 -35.24 8.67
N LEU A 728 -30.37 -34.55 9.74
CA LEU A 728 -31.19 -34.37 10.93
C LEU A 728 -32.13 -33.18 10.68
N THR A 729 -33.42 -33.45 10.53
CA THR A 729 -34.42 -32.46 10.07
C THR A 729 -35.20 -31.81 11.21
N SER A 730 -35.23 -32.42 12.39
CA SER A 730 -35.84 -31.83 13.59
C SER A 730 -35.13 -32.37 14.83
N TRP A 731 -34.92 -31.49 15.81
CA TRP A 731 -34.42 -31.82 17.13
C TRP A 731 -35.13 -30.97 18.18
N ILE A 732 -35.97 -31.61 18.98
CA ILE A 732 -36.78 -30.97 20.01
C ILE A 732 -36.19 -31.27 21.39
N VAL A 733 -35.83 -30.21 22.12
CA VAL A 733 -35.34 -30.29 23.50
C VAL A 733 -36.20 -29.38 24.37
N ASP A 734 -36.71 -29.89 25.49
CA ASP A 734 -37.60 -29.16 26.40
C ASP A 734 -38.79 -28.47 25.71
N GLY A 735 -39.31 -29.08 24.64
CA GLY A 735 -40.43 -28.55 23.85
C GLY A 735 -40.03 -27.42 22.87
N HIS A 736 -38.75 -27.14 22.71
CA HIS A 736 -38.22 -26.18 21.75
C HIS A 736 -37.54 -26.86 20.58
N GLU A 737 -37.90 -26.47 19.36
CA GLU A 737 -37.15 -26.85 18.17
C GLU A 737 -35.80 -26.11 18.16
N VAL A 738 -34.72 -26.86 18.03
CA VAL A 738 -33.35 -26.34 17.99
C VAL A 738 -33.02 -25.81 16.58
N LEU A 739 -33.54 -26.48 15.54
CA LEU A 739 -33.16 -26.24 14.14
C LEU A 739 -34.18 -25.33 13.43
N GLN A 740 -33.69 -24.31 12.73
CA GLN A 740 -34.49 -23.57 11.75
C GLN A 740 -34.41 -24.22 10.35
N ALA A 741 -33.30 -24.89 10.03
CA ALA A 741 -33.15 -25.77 8.87
C ALA A 741 -32.30 -26.99 9.22
N PRO A 742 -32.42 -28.10 8.47
CA PRO A 742 -31.75 -29.36 8.78
C PRO A 742 -30.23 -29.23 8.93
N LEU A 743 -29.65 -30.10 9.76
CA LEU A 743 -28.23 -30.42 9.70
C LEU A 743 -27.99 -31.43 8.58
N GLU A 744 -27.24 -31.04 7.56
CA GLU A 744 -27.04 -31.83 6.34
C GLU A 744 -25.60 -31.77 5.80
N PRO A 745 -25.12 -32.81 5.08
CA PRO A 745 -23.87 -32.73 4.35
C PRO A 745 -23.87 -31.58 3.35
N TYR A 746 -22.79 -30.79 3.35
CA TYR A 746 -22.66 -29.67 2.44
C TYR A 746 -21.18 -29.47 2.11
N PHE A 747 -20.78 -29.63 0.84
CA PHE A 747 -19.36 -29.61 0.42
C PHE A 747 -19.00 -28.36 -0.41
N TRP A 748 -19.91 -27.40 -0.50
CA TRP A 748 -19.73 -26.14 -1.20
C TRP A 748 -19.36 -24.99 -0.25
N LYS A 749 -18.64 -24.00 -0.77
CA LYS A 749 -18.45 -22.68 -0.15
C LYS A 749 -18.46 -21.59 -1.23
N PRO A 750 -18.82 -20.34 -0.88
CA PRO A 750 -18.56 -19.18 -1.72
C PRO A 750 -17.06 -19.07 -2.06
N GLU A 751 -16.74 -18.44 -3.18
CA GLU A 751 -15.36 -18.16 -3.57
C GLU A 751 -14.87 -16.82 -2.98
N ASN A 752 -13.56 -16.73 -2.77
CA ASN A 752 -12.88 -15.44 -2.60
C ASN A 752 -12.40 -14.91 -3.96
N ASP A 753 -11.88 -13.68 -4.01
CA ASP A 753 -11.43 -13.05 -5.26
C ASP A 753 -10.36 -13.89 -6.00
N ASN A 754 -9.39 -14.45 -5.26
CA ASN A 754 -8.37 -15.38 -5.82
C ASN A 754 -8.99 -16.59 -6.52
N GLN A 755 -9.96 -17.21 -5.85
CA GLN A 755 -10.63 -18.41 -6.32
C GLN A 755 -11.51 -18.09 -7.53
N SER A 756 -12.21 -16.95 -7.52
CA SER A 756 -13.01 -16.48 -8.64
C SER A 756 -12.15 -16.29 -9.89
N ALA A 757 -11.02 -15.59 -9.75
CA ALA A 757 -10.05 -15.41 -10.83
C ALA A 757 -9.50 -16.74 -11.38
N ALA A 758 -9.29 -17.73 -10.51
CA ALA A 758 -8.88 -19.08 -10.89
C ALA A 758 -10.03 -19.99 -11.39
N GLY A 759 -11.22 -19.42 -11.61
CA GLY A 759 -12.43 -20.12 -12.07
C GLY A 759 -12.87 -21.24 -11.13
N PHE A 760 -12.67 -21.07 -9.82
CA PHE A 760 -12.89 -22.09 -8.81
C PHE A 760 -14.32 -22.60 -8.82
N ALA A 761 -15.32 -21.71 -8.73
CA ALA A 761 -16.72 -22.11 -8.68
C ALA A 761 -17.12 -23.00 -9.86
N ARG A 762 -16.69 -22.65 -11.08
CA ARG A 762 -16.95 -23.48 -12.29
C ARG A 762 -16.30 -24.86 -12.18
N ARG A 763 -15.05 -24.94 -11.70
CA ARG A 763 -14.28 -26.19 -11.61
C ARG A 763 -14.79 -27.12 -10.52
N THR A 764 -15.39 -26.58 -9.47
CA THR A 764 -15.83 -27.33 -8.28
C THR A 764 -17.35 -27.44 -8.18
N ALA A 765 -18.11 -26.96 -9.17
CA ALA A 765 -19.58 -26.92 -9.18
C ALA A 765 -20.26 -28.28 -8.89
N ILE A 766 -19.60 -29.40 -9.19
CA ILE A 766 -20.10 -30.74 -8.85
C ILE A 766 -20.38 -30.90 -7.35
N TRP A 767 -19.71 -30.15 -6.50
CA TRP A 767 -19.86 -30.21 -5.04
C TRP A 767 -21.03 -29.39 -4.49
N LYS A 768 -21.77 -28.65 -5.35
CA LYS A 768 -23.08 -28.10 -4.98
C LYS A 768 -24.11 -29.22 -4.72
N GLU A 769 -23.92 -30.39 -5.34
CA GLU A 769 -24.66 -31.62 -5.03
C GLU A 769 -23.76 -32.60 -4.28
N VAL A 770 -24.14 -32.96 -3.05
CA VAL A 770 -23.38 -33.94 -2.28
C VAL A 770 -23.80 -35.36 -2.63
N LYS A 771 -22.83 -36.19 -3.05
CA LYS A 771 -22.98 -37.62 -3.38
C LYS A 771 -21.91 -38.43 -2.67
N ASP A 772 -22.14 -39.73 -2.55
CA ASP A 772 -21.19 -40.69 -1.95
C ASP A 772 -20.81 -40.39 -0.50
N VAL A 773 -21.75 -39.78 0.23
CA VAL A 773 -21.64 -39.52 1.67
C VAL A 773 -22.66 -40.34 2.43
N LYS A 774 -22.27 -40.85 3.59
CA LYS A 774 -23.15 -41.47 4.58
C LYS A 774 -22.96 -40.74 5.91
N VAL A 775 -24.07 -40.37 6.55
CA VAL A 775 -24.04 -39.80 7.91
C VAL A 775 -24.67 -40.78 8.88
N ASN A 776 -23.93 -41.14 9.93
CA ASN A 776 -24.43 -41.97 11.01
C ASN A 776 -24.69 -41.08 12.24
N TYR A 777 -25.89 -41.19 12.80
CA TYR A 777 -26.32 -40.44 13.98
C TYR A 777 -26.49 -41.39 15.16
N THR A 778 -25.80 -41.10 16.26
CA THR A 778 -25.89 -41.86 17.50
C THR A 778 -26.43 -40.96 18.62
N ILE A 779 -27.70 -41.16 19.01
CA ILE A 779 -28.34 -40.41 20.09
C ILE A 779 -27.69 -40.81 21.41
N ILE A 780 -27.07 -39.85 22.09
CA ILE A 780 -26.44 -40.06 23.41
C ILE A 780 -27.51 -39.92 24.50
N ASN A 781 -28.29 -38.83 24.44
CA ASN A 781 -29.46 -38.56 25.28
C ASN A 781 -30.36 -37.51 24.59
N GLU A 782 -31.41 -37.02 25.25
CA GLU A 782 -32.33 -36.01 24.69
C GLU A 782 -31.65 -34.68 24.32
N HIS A 783 -30.58 -34.34 25.03
CA HIS A 783 -29.79 -33.12 24.85
C HIS A 783 -28.55 -33.31 23.99
N SER A 784 -28.21 -34.51 23.49
CA SER A 784 -26.93 -34.73 22.81
C SER A 784 -26.94 -35.86 21.78
N ILE A 785 -26.26 -35.63 20.66
CA ILE A 785 -26.15 -36.56 19.53
C ILE A 785 -24.72 -36.55 18.96
N LEU A 786 -24.17 -37.74 18.72
CA LEU A 786 -22.92 -37.92 17.96
C LEU A 786 -23.26 -38.03 16.47
N VAL A 787 -22.55 -37.26 15.65
CA VAL A 787 -22.67 -37.22 14.20
C VAL A 787 -21.36 -37.71 13.59
N GLU A 788 -21.43 -38.75 12.77
CA GLU A 788 -20.28 -39.30 12.03
C GLU A 788 -20.54 -39.15 10.53
N VAL A 789 -19.62 -38.53 9.80
CA VAL A 789 -19.75 -38.26 8.36
C VAL A 789 -18.66 -39.03 7.63
N ASP A 790 -19.08 -39.92 6.73
CA ASP A 790 -18.23 -40.79 5.94
C ASP A 790 -18.41 -40.48 4.45
N TYR A 791 -17.35 -39.99 3.80
CA TYR A 791 -17.31 -39.80 2.36
C TYR A 791 -16.43 -40.87 1.70
N GLN A 792 -17.00 -41.57 0.72
CA GLN A 792 -16.38 -42.70 0.04
C GLN A 792 -16.57 -42.58 -1.48
N PRO A 793 -15.66 -41.92 -2.22
CA PRO A 793 -15.85 -41.66 -3.65
C PRO A 793 -15.97 -42.96 -4.45
N ALA A 794 -17.07 -43.11 -5.19
CA ALA A 794 -17.23 -44.23 -6.12
C ALA A 794 -16.55 -44.00 -7.49
N ALA A 795 -16.39 -42.73 -7.88
CA ALA A 795 -15.80 -42.30 -9.15
C ALA A 795 -14.39 -41.71 -8.95
N GLN A 796 -13.52 -41.92 -9.95
CA GLN A 796 -12.22 -41.26 -10.08
C GLN A 796 -12.37 -39.93 -10.85
N ASP A 797 -11.32 -39.12 -10.87
CA ASP A 797 -11.25 -37.81 -11.57
C ASP A 797 -12.17 -36.71 -11.01
N ARG A 798 -12.39 -36.71 -9.70
CA ARG A 798 -13.13 -35.63 -9.01
C ARG A 798 -12.24 -34.40 -8.80
N PRO A 799 -12.77 -33.18 -8.97
CA PRO A 799 -12.03 -31.96 -8.65
C PRO A 799 -11.80 -31.85 -7.15
N VAL A 800 -10.87 -30.97 -6.74
CA VAL A 800 -10.67 -30.63 -5.32
C VAL A 800 -12.00 -30.21 -4.67
N MET A 801 -12.19 -30.58 -3.42
CA MET A 801 -13.38 -30.28 -2.64
C MET A 801 -13.26 -28.88 -2.01
N PRO A 802 -14.27 -28.00 -2.15
CA PRO A 802 -14.26 -26.68 -1.52
C PRO A 802 -14.25 -26.74 0.00
N LYS A 803 -15.00 -27.66 0.59
CA LYS A 803 -14.97 -28.00 2.01
C LYS A 803 -15.51 -29.40 2.22
N PHE A 804 -15.09 -30.07 3.29
CA PHE A 804 -15.67 -31.34 3.71
C PHE A 804 -16.37 -31.15 5.07
N GLY A 805 -17.70 -31.17 5.08
CA GLY A 805 -18.46 -30.90 6.29
C GLY A 805 -19.98 -30.90 6.17
N MET A 806 -20.61 -30.28 7.15
CA MET A 806 -22.06 -30.15 7.27
C MET A 806 -22.47 -28.69 7.45
N ARG A 807 -23.73 -28.37 7.18
CA ARG A 807 -24.34 -27.08 7.53
C ARG A 807 -25.66 -27.27 8.27
N MET A 808 -26.06 -26.27 9.04
CA MET A 808 -27.40 -26.14 9.64
C MET A 808 -27.80 -24.67 9.76
N ARG A 809 -29.09 -24.40 10.02
CA ARG A 809 -29.55 -23.05 10.39
C ARG A 809 -30.20 -23.07 11.77
N LEU A 810 -29.88 -22.05 12.56
CA LEU A 810 -30.45 -21.80 13.88
C LEU A 810 -31.34 -20.54 13.84
N PRO A 811 -32.23 -20.36 14.82
CA PRO A 811 -32.96 -19.12 15.00
C PRO A 811 -32.05 -17.87 15.03
N ALA A 812 -32.51 -16.76 14.46
CA ALA A 812 -31.73 -15.52 14.33
C ALA A 812 -31.30 -14.87 15.67
N ASN A 813 -31.89 -15.28 16.80
CA ASN A 813 -31.57 -14.71 18.11
C ASN A 813 -30.28 -15.28 18.74
N TYR A 814 -29.60 -16.24 18.10
CA TYR A 814 -28.32 -16.79 18.54
C TYR A 814 -27.17 -15.85 18.15
N THR A 815 -26.71 -15.02 19.09
CA THR A 815 -25.85 -13.86 18.77
C THR A 815 -24.53 -13.85 19.51
N ALA A 816 -24.31 -14.75 20.47
CA ALA A 816 -23.09 -14.81 21.27
C ALA A 816 -22.32 -16.10 20.98
N ILE A 817 -21.07 -15.97 20.56
CA ILE A 817 -20.16 -17.08 20.26
C ILE A 817 -19.12 -17.21 21.36
N THR A 818 -18.85 -18.45 21.78
CA THR A 818 -17.67 -18.80 22.58
C THR A 818 -17.03 -20.06 21.99
N TYR A 819 -15.70 -20.12 21.83
CA TYR A 819 -15.04 -21.32 21.34
C TYR A 819 -13.64 -21.49 21.92
N TYR A 820 -13.12 -22.73 21.84
CA TYR A 820 -11.70 -23.04 22.07
C TYR A 820 -11.07 -23.56 20.77
N GLY A 821 -10.14 -22.79 20.20
CA GLY A 821 -9.54 -23.04 18.89
C GLY A 821 -8.62 -21.89 18.49
N ARG A 822 -8.29 -21.74 17.19
CA ARG A 822 -7.46 -20.62 16.72
C ARG A 822 -8.24 -19.32 16.58
N GLY A 823 -7.70 -18.22 17.11
CA GLY A 823 -8.29 -16.90 17.00
C GLY A 823 -7.39 -15.75 17.46
N PRO A 824 -7.95 -14.54 17.71
CA PRO A 824 -9.40 -14.24 17.64
C PRO A 824 -9.92 -13.99 16.22
N TRP A 825 -9.05 -13.58 15.30
CA TRP A 825 -9.41 -13.25 13.92
C TRP A 825 -9.57 -14.49 13.04
N GLU A 826 -10.19 -14.27 11.88
CA GLU A 826 -10.37 -15.25 10.82
C GLU A 826 -9.05 -15.91 10.41
N ASN A 827 -9.09 -17.22 10.19
CA ASN A 827 -7.94 -18.00 9.74
C ASN A 827 -8.35 -19.18 8.85
N TYR A 828 -7.47 -19.59 7.94
CA TYR A 828 -7.65 -20.70 6.99
C TYR A 828 -6.44 -21.65 7.03
N PRO A 829 -6.51 -22.86 6.44
CA PRO A 829 -5.42 -23.83 6.54
C PRO A 829 -4.05 -23.33 6.06
N ASP A 830 -4.02 -22.46 5.06
CA ASP A 830 -2.82 -21.81 4.51
C ASP A 830 -2.54 -20.41 5.12
N ARG A 831 -3.35 -19.95 6.08
CA ARG A 831 -3.24 -18.65 6.76
C ARG A 831 -3.77 -18.71 8.19
N LYS A 832 -3.02 -19.36 9.09
CA LYS A 832 -3.42 -19.54 10.50
C LYS A 832 -2.29 -19.40 11.52
N ARG A 833 -1.08 -19.02 11.10
CA ARG A 833 0.09 -18.99 11.99
C ARG A 833 -0.01 -17.89 13.06
N SER A 834 -0.68 -16.79 12.72
CA SER A 834 -0.92 -15.65 13.62
C SER A 834 -2.04 -15.88 14.63
N ALA A 835 -2.96 -16.79 14.32
CA ALA A 835 -4.12 -17.12 15.13
C ALA A 835 -3.75 -18.24 16.13
N PHE A 836 -3.68 -17.91 17.42
CA PHE A 836 -3.23 -18.83 18.47
C PHE A 836 -4.39 -19.63 19.04
N LEU A 837 -4.09 -20.80 19.59
CA LEU A 837 -5.06 -21.57 20.36
C LEU A 837 -5.40 -20.82 21.64
N GLY A 838 -6.69 -20.66 21.89
CA GLY A 838 -7.20 -19.92 23.04
C GLY A 838 -8.71 -20.06 23.17
N LYS A 839 -9.25 -19.62 24.31
CA LYS A 839 -10.69 -19.47 24.51
C LYS A 839 -11.08 -18.05 24.10
N TYR A 840 -11.98 -17.94 23.14
CA TYR A 840 -12.44 -16.67 22.59
C TYR A 840 -13.95 -16.52 22.79
N GLN A 841 -14.41 -15.31 23.03
CA GLN A 841 -15.82 -14.95 23.17
C GLN A 841 -16.08 -13.64 22.43
N MET A 842 -17.12 -13.62 21.60
CA MET A 842 -17.49 -12.46 20.78
C MET A 842 -18.95 -12.52 20.33
N PRO A 843 -19.57 -11.40 19.95
CA PRO A 843 -20.83 -11.44 19.22
C PRO A 843 -20.63 -12.03 17.82
N LEU A 844 -21.70 -12.59 17.23
CA LEU A 844 -21.72 -13.12 15.86
C LEU A 844 -21.21 -12.08 14.85
N SER A 845 -21.63 -10.82 14.97
CA SER A 845 -21.19 -9.73 14.08
C SER A 845 -19.69 -9.42 14.12
N ALA A 846 -18.96 -9.84 15.16
CA ALA A 846 -17.50 -9.71 15.24
C ALA A 846 -16.75 -10.99 14.83
N TYR A 847 -17.48 -12.09 14.60
CA TYR A 847 -16.93 -13.34 14.10
C TYR A 847 -16.71 -13.29 12.58
N GLU A 848 -17.63 -12.60 11.91
CA GLU A 848 -17.65 -12.28 10.47
C GLU A 848 -16.54 -11.27 10.10
N THR A 849 -16.16 -11.22 8.83
CA THR A 849 -15.22 -10.22 8.30
C THR A 849 -15.85 -9.51 7.12
N ASP A 850 -16.01 -8.20 7.25
CA ASP A 850 -16.71 -7.35 6.29
C ASP A 850 -15.76 -6.87 5.18
N TYR A 851 -15.52 -7.73 4.19
CA TYR A 851 -14.77 -7.36 2.99
C TYR A 851 -15.65 -6.48 2.08
N LEU A 852 -15.07 -5.41 1.53
CA LEU A 852 -15.77 -4.45 0.64
C LEU A 852 -16.42 -5.13 -0.58
N HIS A 853 -15.81 -6.17 -1.13
CA HIS A 853 -16.46 -7.10 -2.04
C HIS A 853 -16.82 -8.36 -1.25
N PRO A 854 -18.12 -8.65 -1.03
CA PRO A 854 -18.54 -9.79 -0.22
C PRO A 854 -18.05 -11.11 -0.78
N GLN A 855 -17.54 -11.96 0.11
CA GLN A 855 -16.92 -13.22 -0.23
C GLN A 855 -16.86 -14.17 0.97
N ASP A 856 -16.34 -15.39 0.75
CA ASP A 856 -16.09 -16.36 1.83
C ASP A 856 -15.30 -15.73 2.98
N ASN A 857 -15.88 -15.75 4.18
CA ASN A 857 -15.32 -15.12 5.35
C ASN A 857 -15.62 -15.87 6.67
N GLY A 858 -15.09 -15.39 7.79
CA GLY A 858 -15.44 -15.81 9.14
C GLY A 858 -14.87 -17.16 9.60
N ASN A 859 -14.05 -17.86 8.81
CA ASN A 859 -13.56 -19.20 9.20
C ASN A 859 -12.64 -19.16 10.43
N ARG A 860 -12.75 -20.20 11.29
CA ARG A 860 -11.81 -20.50 12.36
C ARG A 860 -11.39 -21.96 12.30
N CYS A 861 -10.08 -22.21 12.21
CA CYS A 861 -9.50 -23.55 12.19
C CYS A 861 -9.16 -24.08 13.59
N ASP A 862 -8.85 -25.38 13.62
CA ASP A 862 -8.36 -26.12 14.79
C ASP A 862 -9.26 -25.93 16.03
N ILE A 863 -10.58 -25.87 15.82
CA ILE A 863 -11.58 -25.77 16.89
C ILE A 863 -11.75 -27.11 17.58
N ARG A 864 -11.78 -27.08 18.91
CA ARG A 864 -11.98 -28.26 19.77
C ARG A 864 -13.44 -28.33 20.16
N TRP A 865 -13.98 -27.18 20.55
CA TRP A 865 -15.41 -26.99 20.75
C TRP A 865 -15.82 -25.54 20.43
N PHE A 866 -17.09 -25.38 20.07
CA PHE A 866 -17.73 -24.11 19.74
C PHE A 866 -19.12 -24.06 20.35
N GLU A 867 -19.50 -22.90 20.87
CA GLU A 867 -20.79 -22.60 21.44
C GLU A 867 -21.38 -21.36 20.78
N ILE A 868 -22.68 -21.42 20.50
CA ILE A 868 -23.46 -20.24 20.15
C ILE A 868 -24.74 -20.21 20.98
N SER A 869 -25.04 -19.04 21.56
CA SER A 869 -26.15 -18.88 22.51
C SER A 869 -27.06 -17.69 22.18
N SER A 870 -28.31 -17.76 22.66
CA SER A 870 -29.33 -16.72 22.45
C SER A 870 -29.08 -15.41 23.20
N ALA A 871 -28.14 -15.42 24.15
CA ALA A 871 -27.69 -14.25 24.90
C ALA A 871 -26.28 -14.52 25.47
N PRO A 872 -25.48 -13.48 25.75
CA PRO A 872 -24.23 -13.64 26.49
C PRO A 872 -24.49 -14.24 27.88
N ALA A 873 -23.56 -15.05 28.38
CA ALA A 873 -23.61 -15.55 29.75
C ALA A 873 -23.41 -14.40 30.76
N ALA A 874 -24.50 -13.71 31.12
CA ALA A 874 -24.51 -12.68 32.15
C ALA A 874 -25.13 -13.22 33.45
N VAL A 875 -24.53 -12.84 34.59
CA VAL A 875 -25.03 -13.23 35.92
C VAL A 875 -26.44 -12.67 36.12
N GLY A 876 -27.43 -13.54 36.29
CA GLY A 876 -28.83 -13.17 36.55
C GLY A 876 -29.74 -13.10 35.31
N SER A 877 -29.24 -13.41 34.11
CA SER A 877 -30.08 -13.59 32.92
C SER A 877 -30.81 -14.94 32.95
N PRO A 878 -32.00 -15.08 32.33
CA PRO A 878 -32.60 -16.39 32.09
C PRO A 878 -31.60 -17.30 31.35
N ALA A 879 -31.66 -18.61 31.60
CA ALA A 879 -30.76 -19.58 30.98
C ALA A 879 -30.76 -19.38 29.45
N ALA A 880 -29.61 -18.98 28.91
CA ALA A 880 -29.46 -18.77 27.48
C ALA A 880 -29.48 -20.13 26.79
N ARG A 881 -30.35 -20.29 25.79
CA ARG A 881 -30.34 -21.48 24.95
C ARG A 881 -29.01 -21.54 24.23
N THR A 882 -28.30 -22.65 24.37
CA THR A 882 -26.92 -22.78 23.91
C THR A 882 -26.76 -24.06 23.11
N LEU A 883 -26.33 -23.92 21.85
CA LEU A 883 -25.85 -25.04 21.06
C LEU A 883 -24.34 -25.15 21.23
N ARG A 884 -23.86 -26.33 21.61
CA ARG A 884 -22.46 -26.68 21.73
C ARG A 884 -22.09 -27.76 20.72
N ILE A 885 -20.95 -27.57 20.08
CA ILE A 885 -20.35 -28.46 19.08
C ILE A 885 -19.00 -28.88 19.63
N GLU A 886 -18.75 -30.18 19.77
CA GLU A 886 -17.47 -30.71 20.20
C GLU A 886 -16.90 -31.65 19.14
N GLY A 887 -15.69 -31.36 18.66
CA GLY A 887 -15.03 -32.23 17.68
C GLY A 887 -14.47 -33.50 18.33
N CYS A 888 -14.52 -34.62 17.61
CA CYS A 888 -13.68 -35.80 17.87
C CYS A 888 -12.29 -35.66 17.21
N GLN A 889 -12.10 -34.58 16.45
CA GLN A 889 -10.86 -34.11 15.84
C GLN A 889 -10.99 -32.58 15.68
N PRO A 890 -9.93 -31.84 15.35
CA PRO A 890 -10.04 -30.41 15.12
C PRO A 890 -11.04 -30.09 14.00
N LEU A 891 -11.84 -29.04 14.19
CA LEU A 891 -12.86 -28.59 13.24
C LEU A 891 -12.50 -27.22 12.64
N CYS A 892 -13.07 -26.94 11.49
CA CYS A 892 -13.23 -25.62 10.92
C CYS A 892 -14.70 -25.20 11.07
N ILE A 893 -14.96 -24.02 11.62
CA ILE A 893 -16.33 -23.52 11.79
C ILE A 893 -16.46 -22.13 11.17
N ARG A 894 -17.58 -21.91 10.49
CA ARG A 894 -18.06 -20.60 10.04
C ARG A 894 -19.48 -20.38 10.55
N ALA A 895 -19.78 -19.15 10.95
CA ALA A 895 -21.09 -18.73 11.39
C ALA A 895 -21.40 -17.36 10.80
N TRP A 896 -22.61 -17.21 10.26
CA TRP A 896 -23.10 -15.97 9.66
C TRP A 896 -24.56 -15.74 10.02
N ASP A 897 -25.05 -14.50 10.00
CA ASP A 897 -26.49 -14.21 10.05
C ASP A 897 -27.17 -14.13 8.66
N TYR A 898 -26.47 -14.64 7.64
CA TYR A 898 -26.87 -14.82 6.24
C TYR A 898 -26.42 -16.21 5.71
N GLY A 899 -26.91 -16.61 4.53
CA GLY A 899 -26.56 -17.87 3.86
C GLY A 899 -25.37 -17.74 2.91
N GLU A 900 -24.76 -18.86 2.50
CA GLU A 900 -23.74 -18.86 1.44
C GLU A 900 -24.26 -18.25 0.14
N GLU A 901 -25.53 -18.50 -0.16
CA GLU A 901 -26.19 -17.97 -1.34
C GLU A 901 -26.31 -16.44 -1.35
N ASP A 902 -26.27 -15.79 -0.18
CA ASP A 902 -26.35 -14.33 -0.09
C ASP A 902 -25.00 -13.65 -0.41
N LEU A 903 -23.91 -14.43 -0.45
CA LEU A 903 -22.59 -13.97 -0.89
C LEU A 903 -22.36 -14.18 -2.40
N GLU A 904 -23.19 -14.99 -3.06
CA GLU A 904 -23.04 -15.27 -4.50
C GLU A 904 -23.67 -14.15 -5.35
N GLY A 905 -22.83 -13.33 -6.00
CA GLY A 905 -23.28 -12.35 -7.01
C GLY A 905 -23.76 -11.00 -6.46
N VAL A 906 -23.51 -10.73 -5.18
CA VAL A 906 -23.67 -9.40 -4.56
C VAL A 906 -22.46 -8.51 -4.86
N HIS A 907 -22.67 -7.19 -4.85
CA HIS A 907 -21.63 -6.22 -5.20
C HIS A 907 -21.06 -5.55 -3.95
N HIS A 908 -21.93 -5.14 -3.03
CA HIS A 908 -21.57 -4.44 -1.79
C HIS A 908 -22.09 -5.19 -0.56
N PRO A 909 -21.47 -5.03 0.64
CA PRO A 909 -21.97 -5.63 1.87
C PRO A 909 -23.40 -5.23 2.21
N SER A 910 -23.80 -4.01 1.82
CA SER A 910 -25.18 -3.53 1.97
C SER A 910 -26.23 -4.32 1.18
N ASP A 911 -25.81 -5.15 0.22
CA ASP A 911 -26.72 -5.98 -0.58
C ASP A 911 -27.09 -7.29 0.15
N ILE A 912 -26.41 -7.63 1.24
CA ILE A 912 -26.62 -8.87 2.00
C ILE A 912 -27.87 -8.74 2.90
N GLN A 913 -28.71 -9.78 2.89
CA GLN A 913 -29.90 -9.86 3.74
C GLN A 913 -29.60 -10.54 5.08
N HIS A 914 -29.34 -9.73 6.10
CA HIS A 914 -29.00 -10.14 7.46
C HIS A 914 -30.20 -10.55 8.33
N GLY A 915 -29.92 -11.30 9.40
CA GLY A 915 -30.83 -11.52 10.54
C GLY A 915 -32.01 -12.48 10.31
N ARG A 916 -31.99 -13.28 9.24
CA ARG A 916 -33.07 -14.25 8.93
C ARG A 916 -32.97 -15.55 9.73
N PHE A 917 -31.73 -15.93 10.04
CA PHE A 917 -31.31 -17.14 10.76
C PHE A 917 -29.82 -16.98 11.08
N VAL A 918 -29.26 -17.90 11.85
CA VAL A 918 -27.80 -18.09 11.89
C VAL A 918 -27.44 -19.30 11.05
N ASN A 919 -26.62 -19.11 10.03
CA ASN A 919 -26.07 -20.18 9.21
C ASN A 919 -24.77 -20.68 9.83
N LEU A 920 -24.69 -21.97 10.11
CA LEU A 920 -23.57 -22.57 10.80
C LEU A 920 -22.99 -23.72 9.96
N ASN A 921 -21.70 -23.62 9.66
CA ASN A 921 -20.93 -24.62 8.93
C ASN A 921 -19.98 -25.33 9.90
N ILE A 922 -20.04 -26.66 9.92
CA ILE A 922 -19.26 -27.53 10.81
C ILE A 922 -18.42 -28.44 9.92
N ASP A 923 -17.17 -28.04 9.68
CA ASP A 923 -16.31 -28.62 8.67
C ASP A 923 -15.15 -29.39 9.30
N ALA A 924 -14.80 -30.54 8.73
CA ALA A 924 -13.55 -31.22 9.06
C ALA A 924 -12.35 -30.41 8.57
N ASN A 925 -12.49 -29.87 7.36
CA ASN A 925 -11.50 -29.01 6.72
C ASN A 925 -12.17 -28.16 5.62
N ILE A 926 -11.50 -27.07 5.25
CA ILE A 926 -11.92 -26.12 4.21
C ILE A 926 -10.75 -25.83 3.27
N HIS A 927 -11.01 -25.51 2.01
CA HIS A 927 -9.97 -25.15 1.06
C HIS A 927 -9.26 -23.84 1.47
N GLY A 928 -7.94 -23.77 1.34
CA GLY A 928 -7.14 -22.57 1.64
C GLY A 928 -7.46 -21.38 0.72
N VAL A 929 -7.10 -20.17 1.17
CA VAL A 929 -7.45 -18.91 0.50
C VAL A 929 -6.63 -18.61 -0.75
N GLY A 930 -5.40 -19.13 -0.86
CA GLY A 930 -4.49 -18.80 -1.96
C GLY A 930 -3.96 -17.37 -1.85
N GLY A 931 -3.61 -16.75 -2.99
CA GLY A 931 -3.11 -15.36 -3.01
C GLY A 931 -1.70 -15.18 -3.57
N THR A 932 -1.14 -16.16 -4.28
CA THR A 932 0.08 -15.92 -5.06
C THR A 932 -0.16 -14.83 -6.11
N ASP A 933 -1.31 -14.88 -6.78
CA ASP A 933 -1.89 -13.80 -7.56
C ASP A 933 -3.43 -13.87 -7.49
N THR A 934 -4.12 -12.90 -8.10
CA THR A 934 -5.58 -12.89 -8.26
C THR A 934 -5.98 -12.83 -9.74
N TRP A 935 -5.25 -13.56 -10.61
CA TRP A 935 -5.57 -13.66 -12.05
C TRP A 935 -5.35 -15.06 -12.64
N GLY A 936 -5.06 -16.08 -11.82
CA GLY A 936 -5.19 -17.47 -12.24
C GLY A 936 -4.44 -18.51 -11.41
N LYS A 937 -3.51 -18.10 -10.55
CA LYS A 937 -2.80 -19.02 -9.65
C LYS A 937 -3.75 -19.58 -8.59
N ARG A 938 -3.40 -20.77 -8.11
CA ARG A 938 -4.24 -21.61 -7.26
C ARG A 938 -3.56 -21.81 -5.92
N THR A 939 -4.36 -22.07 -4.89
CA THR A 939 -3.89 -22.52 -3.59
C THR A 939 -2.95 -23.72 -3.73
N LEU A 940 -1.88 -23.75 -2.93
CA LEU A 940 -0.91 -24.85 -2.97
C LEU A 940 -1.58 -26.20 -2.64
N PRO A 941 -1.20 -27.31 -3.29
CA PRO A 941 -1.90 -28.59 -3.18
C PRO A 941 -2.10 -29.10 -1.74
N GLN A 942 -1.14 -28.88 -0.84
CA GLN A 942 -1.23 -29.30 0.56
C GLN A 942 -2.34 -28.61 1.37
N TYR A 943 -2.92 -27.53 0.84
CA TYR A 943 -4.02 -26.79 1.46
C TYR A 943 -5.34 -26.96 0.72
N THR A 944 -5.43 -28.00 -0.11
CA THR A 944 -6.65 -28.41 -0.83
C THR A 944 -7.16 -29.74 -0.27
N ILE A 945 -8.42 -30.08 -0.56
CA ILE A 945 -9.03 -31.35 -0.16
C ILE A 945 -9.19 -32.22 -1.40
N ASP A 946 -8.51 -33.36 -1.46
CA ASP A 946 -8.58 -34.25 -2.62
C ASP A 946 -9.94 -34.97 -2.66
N GLY A 947 -10.74 -34.65 -3.67
CA GLY A 947 -12.05 -35.25 -3.90
C GLY A 947 -12.01 -36.75 -4.25
N ASN A 948 -10.85 -37.30 -4.57
CA ASN A 948 -10.68 -38.72 -4.92
C ASN A 948 -10.34 -39.60 -3.72
N GLN A 949 -10.07 -39.00 -2.55
CA GLN A 949 -9.76 -39.75 -1.34
C GLN A 949 -11.00 -39.92 -0.45
N PRO A 950 -11.11 -41.05 0.26
CA PRO A 950 -12.02 -41.18 1.38
C PRO A 950 -11.75 -40.13 2.47
N HIS A 951 -12.81 -39.57 3.03
CA HIS A 951 -12.72 -38.63 4.16
C HIS A 951 -13.70 -39.03 5.26
N HIS A 952 -13.30 -38.87 6.51
CA HIS A 952 -14.14 -39.16 7.68
C HIS A 952 -13.92 -38.12 8.77
N TYR A 953 -14.99 -37.69 9.44
CA TYR A 953 -14.90 -36.91 10.68
C TYR A 953 -16.16 -37.08 11.53
N SER A 954 -16.05 -36.79 12.82
CA SER A 954 -17.19 -36.84 13.73
C SER A 954 -17.20 -35.71 14.75
N PHE A 955 -18.39 -35.35 15.23
CA PHE A 955 -18.58 -34.33 16.27
C PHE A 955 -19.83 -34.62 17.09
N ILE A 956 -19.87 -34.09 18.31
CA ILE A 956 -21.01 -34.18 19.21
C ILE A 956 -21.72 -32.82 19.21
N LEU A 957 -23.03 -32.84 19.01
CA LEU A 957 -23.90 -31.70 19.25
C LEU A 957 -24.57 -31.87 20.61
N SER A 958 -24.58 -30.80 21.40
CA SER A 958 -25.27 -30.73 22.68
C SER A 958 -26.08 -29.45 22.78
N PHE A 959 -27.32 -29.54 23.27
CA PHE A 959 -28.20 -28.40 23.45
C PHE A 959 -28.60 -28.25 24.91
N GLN A 960 -28.44 -27.03 25.45
CA GLN A 960 -28.68 -26.69 26.86
C GLN A 960 -29.59 -25.46 26.99
#